data_AF-A0A178LX91-F1
#
_entry.id   AF-A0A178LX91-F1
#
_cell.length_a   1.000
_cell.length_b   1.000
_cell.length_c   1.000
_cell.angle_alpha   90.00
_cell.angle_beta   90.00
_cell.angle_gamma   90.00
#
_symmetry.space_group_name_H-M   'P 1'
#
loop_
_entity.id
_entity.type
_entity.pdbx_description
1 polymer ?
#
loop_
_entity_poly.entity_id
_entity_poly.type
_entity_poly.pdbx_seq_one_letter_code
_entity_poly.pdbx_strand_id
1 'polypeptide(L)'
;MSNAEPSPCGCDEREPLLSPHANPPGQPALRYRLGAHRSFLRRMAARLSQQASSTGQRPLAALATRDAADPSLALLDAAATLADVLTFYQERIANEGFLRTATERFSVLQLARAIGYELKPGVAAAVYLAFTLDDTPVSPAQTVIPAGTQVQSIPAKQGELPQTFETGVEFVARKAWNVLRPRPTRPQDLSKGATMLYLAGVATRLQAGDYLLLVGAERERNPGNERWDLRRVLSVQTFPDAAGGYTVVTWAPGLGSNRPQMLPAAQPQAFAFRRSARRFGFNAPDWRLMPAEVKRAYGGTANEWPGFAIDGSQRHIDLDTAYPTIVPGSWVALLTPGYAELYRVTGNETVGVANFGLSGQVTRLTVDTNENIARFQRRETVVLAESEPLPLAEEPIPDPVTGNRIEVAGVVRDLVKGQPLIVSGKVNEGDEQPTAVVVFVEAVYPNPGFTTIVLRDQGLGAIRLIRSTTVIYANVVAATHGETVPLTPIGSGDGSQTHQRFKLKKSPLTYLSASTPSGVTSTLTVRVNGVAWREAPSLYLAGPHDEQYIVRLNDDHSATVQFGDGIHGARLPTGAENVTATYRFGIGQAGEVGAGAIALLKTRPPGVRSVTNPLPASGAADPETLDSARANAPQTVLTLDRIVSLQDFSDFAAAFAGIGKAQASAFRRGEQLVVHLTLASASGKPIAPSDPLFASLRNAIDAVRDPTVTVELASFIPLTFRLKATVRYDARYLASAVETAVAQALFTAFSFSQRDFAQPVTAAEVIAVMQSLAGVIAIDLDQLAYASGRTGAHPTLLVASPARQAGHAIIPAELLLLDPAGVELVMQAVEVVAP
;
A
#
# COMPACT_ATOMS: atom_id res chain seq x y z
N MET A 1 22.32 -68.71 -22.01
CA MET A 1 23.78 -68.84 -22.22
C MET A 1 24.01 -70.07 -23.09
N SER A 2 24.27 -69.87 -24.38
CA SER A 2 24.97 -70.85 -25.21
C SER A 2 26.14 -70.08 -25.84
N ASN A 3 27.36 -70.54 -25.55
CA ASN A 3 28.60 -69.93 -26.03
C ASN A 3 28.83 -70.37 -27.47
N ALA A 4 28.94 -69.40 -28.37
CA ALA A 4 29.57 -69.58 -29.68
C ALA A 4 30.66 -68.51 -29.80
N GLU A 5 31.89 -68.93 -30.10
CA GLU A 5 33.05 -68.05 -30.28
C GLU A 5 32.87 -67.07 -31.46
N PRO A 6 33.43 -65.85 -31.38
CA PRO A 6 33.38 -64.88 -32.47
C PRO A 6 34.36 -65.27 -33.60
N SER A 7 33.91 -65.10 -34.85
CA SER A 7 34.70 -65.34 -36.07
C SER A 7 35.88 -64.34 -36.22
N PRO A 8 37.04 -64.75 -36.79
CA PRO A 8 38.25 -63.90 -36.89
C PRO A 8 38.21 -62.90 -38.06
N CYS A 9 37.22 -62.98 -38.94
CA CYS A 9 36.95 -61.96 -39.95
C CYS A 9 35.77 -61.12 -39.47
N GLY A 10 35.98 -59.84 -39.16
CA GLY A 10 34.99 -58.90 -38.60
C GLY A 10 33.81 -58.55 -39.52
N CYS A 11 33.13 -59.56 -40.05
CA CYS A 11 32.03 -59.47 -40.99
C CYS A 11 30.66 -59.75 -40.35
N ASP A 12 30.58 -59.95 -39.02
CA ASP A 12 29.30 -60.01 -38.32
C ASP A 12 28.77 -58.57 -38.10
N GLU A 13 28.30 -57.94 -39.17
CA GLU A 13 27.36 -56.81 -39.11
C GLU A 13 25.99 -57.34 -38.65
N ARG A 14 25.89 -57.88 -37.43
CA ARG A 14 24.59 -58.00 -36.76
C ARG A 14 24.13 -56.59 -36.43
N GLU A 15 23.16 -56.13 -37.22
CA GLU A 15 22.48 -54.84 -37.12
C GLU A 15 22.30 -54.44 -35.65
N PRO A 16 22.66 -53.22 -35.23
CA PRO A 16 21.92 -52.63 -34.14
C PRO A 16 20.50 -52.45 -34.69
N LEU A 17 19.60 -53.38 -34.32
CA LEU A 17 18.16 -53.13 -34.36
C LEU A 17 17.94 -51.71 -33.85
N LEU A 18 17.11 -50.93 -34.54
CA LEU A 18 16.65 -49.63 -34.04
C LEU A 18 16.28 -49.84 -32.57
N SER A 19 17.09 -49.31 -31.64
CA SER A 19 16.76 -49.39 -30.23
C SER A 19 15.35 -48.83 -30.12
N PRO A 20 14.37 -49.57 -29.57
CA PRO A 20 13.04 -49.03 -29.40
C PRO A 20 13.20 -47.69 -28.70
N HIS A 21 12.64 -46.63 -29.28
CA HIS A 21 12.73 -45.30 -28.72
C HIS A 21 12.09 -45.32 -27.34
N ALA A 22 12.91 -45.48 -26.29
CA ALA A 22 12.46 -45.44 -24.92
C ALA A 22 12.30 -43.96 -24.57
N ASN A 23 11.05 -43.55 -24.36
CA ASN A 23 10.69 -42.23 -23.84
C ASN A 23 10.18 -42.42 -22.39
N PRO A 24 11.08 -42.47 -21.39
CA PRO A 24 10.71 -42.45 -19.99
C PRO A 24 9.74 -41.30 -19.65
N PRO A 25 8.83 -41.48 -18.68
CA PRO A 25 7.96 -40.41 -18.21
C PRO A 25 8.76 -39.20 -17.72
N GLY A 26 8.21 -38.00 -17.96
CA GLY A 26 8.76 -36.75 -17.44
C GLY A 26 9.85 -36.10 -18.30
N GLN A 27 10.26 -36.70 -19.42
CA GLN A 27 11.23 -36.07 -20.33
C GLN A 27 10.70 -34.78 -20.96
N PRO A 28 11.56 -33.77 -21.17
CA PRO A 28 11.17 -32.50 -21.78
C PRO A 28 10.94 -32.58 -23.29
N ALA A 29 11.36 -33.67 -23.94
CA ALA A 29 11.16 -33.92 -25.34
C ALA A 29 11.04 -35.44 -25.61
N LEU A 30 10.28 -35.78 -26.65
CA LEU A 30 10.20 -37.13 -27.19
C LEU A 30 11.34 -37.35 -28.19
N ARG A 31 12.03 -38.49 -28.02
CA ARG A 31 12.93 -39.04 -29.02
C ARG A 31 12.08 -39.85 -30.00
N TYR A 32 11.93 -39.34 -31.21
CA TYR A 32 11.13 -39.98 -32.27
C TYR A 32 11.90 -40.09 -33.60
N ARG A 33 13.13 -39.57 -33.64
CA ARG A 33 13.99 -39.64 -34.83
C ARG A 33 14.57 -41.04 -35.05
N LEU A 34 14.28 -41.64 -36.20
CA LEU A 34 14.71 -42.99 -36.59
C LEU A 34 16.21 -43.09 -36.97
N GLY A 35 16.87 -41.96 -37.21
CA GLY A 35 18.29 -41.92 -37.56
C GLY A 35 18.76 -40.55 -38.03
N ALA A 36 20.06 -40.44 -38.27
CA ALA A 36 20.69 -39.31 -38.95
C ALA A 36 21.11 -39.71 -40.37
N HIS A 37 21.35 -38.74 -41.26
CA HIS A 37 21.87 -38.94 -42.62
C HIS A 37 22.94 -40.05 -42.71
N ARG A 38 24.03 -39.90 -41.94
CA ARG A 38 25.15 -40.87 -41.93
C ARG A 38 24.71 -42.30 -41.59
N SER A 39 23.75 -42.44 -40.68
CA SER A 39 23.23 -43.75 -40.28
C SER A 39 22.36 -44.39 -41.36
N PHE A 40 21.62 -43.59 -42.12
CA PHE A 40 20.82 -44.07 -43.25
C PHE A 40 21.70 -44.44 -44.43
N LEU A 41 22.63 -43.55 -44.81
CA LEU A 41 23.57 -43.80 -45.90
C LEU A 41 24.39 -45.06 -45.65
N ARG A 42 24.97 -45.20 -44.45
CA ARG A 42 25.74 -46.39 -44.08
C ARG A 42 24.90 -47.67 -44.18
N ARG A 43 23.66 -47.65 -43.69
CA ARG A 43 22.75 -48.82 -43.75
C ARG A 43 22.38 -49.18 -45.19
N MET A 44 22.02 -48.19 -46.00
CA MET A 44 21.65 -48.43 -47.40
C MET A 44 22.86 -48.94 -48.20
N ALA A 45 24.04 -48.35 -48.02
CA ALA A 45 25.27 -48.79 -48.67
C ALA A 45 25.70 -50.20 -48.25
N ALA A 46 25.55 -50.55 -46.96
CA ALA A 46 25.83 -51.89 -46.46
C ALA A 46 24.87 -52.95 -47.07
N ARG A 47 23.58 -52.61 -47.21
CA ARG A 47 22.56 -53.53 -47.74
C ARG A 47 22.50 -53.57 -49.27
N LEU A 48 23.06 -52.58 -49.98
CA LEU A 48 22.90 -52.41 -51.43
C LEU A 48 23.22 -53.70 -52.22
N SER A 49 24.40 -54.28 -52.01
CA SER A 49 24.84 -55.50 -52.70
C SER A 49 24.25 -56.80 -52.10
N GLN A 50 23.57 -56.70 -50.96
CA GLN A 50 22.98 -57.84 -50.25
C GLN A 50 21.49 -58.03 -50.55
N GLN A 51 20.84 -57.07 -51.22
CA GLN A 51 19.43 -57.16 -51.59
C GLN A 51 19.17 -58.37 -52.51
N ALA A 52 18.22 -59.21 -52.11
CA ALA A 52 17.77 -60.36 -52.87
C ALA A 52 16.31 -60.18 -53.30
N SER A 53 15.98 -60.61 -54.52
CA SER A 53 14.60 -60.70 -55.00
C SER A 53 13.84 -61.80 -54.26
N SER A 54 12.51 -61.86 -54.44
CA SER A 54 11.67 -62.96 -53.98
C SER A 54 12.08 -64.34 -54.53
N THR A 55 12.84 -64.37 -55.62
CA THR A 55 13.40 -65.58 -56.24
C THR A 55 14.84 -65.89 -55.81
N GLY A 56 15.40 -65.12 -54.87
CA GLY A 56 16.75 -65.30 -54.33
C GLY A 56 17.89 -64.72 -55.18
N GLN A 57 17.59 -64.09 -56.32
CA GLN A 57 18.59 -63.43 -57.16
C GLN A 57 19.05 -62.11 -56.52
N ARG A 58 20.34 -61.77 -56.64
CA ARG A 58 20.92 -60.53 -56.11
C ARG A 58 21.37 -59.59 -57.24
N PRO A 59 20.44 -58.90 -57.92
CA PRO A 59 20.75 -58.09 -59.11
C PRO A 59 21.71 -56.93 -58.83
N LEU A 60 21.78 -56.45 -57.57
CA LEU A 60 22.64 -55.34 -57.15
C LEU A 60 23.98 -55.80 -56.57
N ALA A 61 24.29 -57.10 -56.59
CA ALA A 61 25.51 -57.65 -55.98
C ALA A 61 26.81 -57.02 -56.51
N ALA A 62 26.80 -56.57 -57.77
CA ALA A 62 27.94 -55.91 -58.41
C ALA A 62 28.22 -54.49 -57.89
N LEU A 63 27.25 -53.84 -57.22
CA LEU A 63 27.40 -52.49 -56.66
C LEU A 63 28.09 -52.54 -55.28
N ALA A 64 29.37 -52.94 -55.29
CA ALA A 64 30.19 -53.08 -54.07
C ALA A 64 31.07 -51.85 -53.75
N THR A 65 31.07 -50.84 -54.63
CA THR A 65 31.88 -49.62 -54.45
C THR A 65 31.56 -48.88 -53.15
N ARG A 66 32.56 -48.18 -52.63
CA ARG A 66 32.48 -47.31 -51.45
C ARG A 66 32.98 -45.88 -51.75
N ASP A 67 33.21 -45.58 -53.03
CA ASP A 67 33.64 -44.25 -53.48
C ASP A 67 32.45 -43.28 -53.49
N ALA A 68 32.57 -42.18 -52.76
CA ALA A 68 31.55 -41.15 -52.68
C ALA A 68 31.24 -40.48 -54.05
N ALA A 69 32.16 -40.58 -55.02
CA ALA A 69 31.94 -40.08 -56.37
C ALA A 69 31.08 -41.02 -57.25
N ASP A 70 30.75 -42.22 -56.78
CA ASP A 70 29.95 -43.18 -57.54
C ASP A 70 28.47 -42.75 -57.64
N PRO A 71 27.84 -42.74 -58.82
CA PRO A 71 26.44 -42.34 -58.99
C PRO A 71 25.45 -43.14 -58.15
N SER A 72 25.70 -44.43 -57.89
CA SER A 72 24.82 -45.26 -57.04
C SER A 72 24.87 -44.82 -55.58
N LEU A 73 26.05 -44.42 -55.08
CA LEU A 73 26.19 -43.85 -53.74
C LEU A 73 25.65 -42.43 -53.65
N ALA A 74 25.74 -41.62 -54.72
CA ALA A 74 25.09 -40.32 -54.78
C ALA A 74 23.55 -40.41 -54.68
N LEU A 75 22.93 -41.42 -55.29
CA LEU A 75 21.49 -41.68 -55.15
C LEU A 75 21.12 -42.11 -53.71
N LEU A 76 21.94 -42.96 -53.09
CA LEU A 76 21.75 -43.32 -51.68
C LEU A 76 21.96 -42.13 -50.75
N ASP A 77 22.88 -41.23 -51.07
CA ASP A 77 23.14 -40.00 -50.32
C ASP A 77 21.93 -39.04 -50.38
N ALA A 78 21.34 -38.87 -51.56
CA ALA A 78 20.10 -38.13 -51.74
C ALA A 78 18.93 -38.75 -50.95
N ALA A 79 18.77 -40.08 -51.01
CA ALA A 79 17.76 -40.80 -50.25
C ALA A 79 17.99 -40.70 -48.73
N ALA A 80 19.25 -40.72 -48.28
CA ALA A 80 19.62 -40.57 -46.88
C ALA A 80 19.30 -39.16 -46.37
N THR A 81 19.52 -38.15 -47.21
CA THR A 81 19.16 -36.76 -46.93
C THR A 81 17.64 -36.61 -46.79
N LEU A 82 16.86 -37.17 -47.71
CA LEU A 82 15.40 -37.16 -47.62
C LEU A 82 14.91 -37.85 -46.34
N ALA A 83 15.44 -39.04 -46.03
CA ALA A 83 15.10 -39.77 -44.82
C ALA A 83 15.41 -38.95 -43.56
N ASP A 84 16.56 -38.25 -43.54
CA ASP A 84 16.99 -37.41 -42.44
C ASP A 84 16.04 -36.24 -42.19
N VAL A 85 15.64 -35.54 -43.25
CA VAL A 85 14.69 -34.43 -43.21
C VAL A 85 13.30 -34.90 -42.77
N LEU A 86 12.79 -36.01 -43.31
CA LEU A 86 11.48 -36.53 -42.94
C LEU A 86 11.42 -36.95 -41.48
N THR A 87 12.44 -37.66 -40.99
CA THR A 87 12.45 -38.08 -39.58
C THR A 87 12.64 -36.91 -38.61
N PHE A 88 13.35 -35.85 -39.03
CA PHE A 88 13.43 -34.59 -38.28
C PHE A 88 12.05 -33.96 -38.10
N TYR A 89 11.28 -33.80 -39.19
CA TYR A 89 9.94 -33.22 -39.11
C TYR A 89 8.95 -34.09 -38.33
N GLN A 90 9.00 -35.42 -38.48
CA GLN A 90 8.16 -36.32 -37.69
C GLN A 90 8.41 -36.19 -36.19
N GLU A 91 9.67 -36.04 -35.77
CA GLU A 91 9.98 -35.81 -34.35
C GLU A 91 9.44 -34.46 -33.86
N ARG A 92 9.56 -33.40 -34.65
CA ARG A 92 8.96 -32.10 -34.28
C ARG A 92 7.44 -32.22 -34.13
N ILE A 93 6.75 -32.82 -35.11
CA ILE A 93 5.29 -33.05 -35.05
C ILE A 93 4.90 -33.89 -33.81
N ALA A 94 5.65 -34.94 -33.49
CA ALA A 94 5.39 -35.76 -32.31
C ALA A 94 5.54 -34.97 -31.00
N ASN A 95 6.56 -34.10 -30.91
CA ASN A 95 6.75 -33.23 -29.77
C ASN A 95 5.61 -32.19 -29.64
N GLU A 96 5.11 -31.65 -30.76
CA GLU A 96 3.98 -30.71 -30.76
C GLU A 96 2.64 -31.35 -30.36
N GLY A 97 2.53 -32.68 -30.33
CA GLY A 97 1.29 -33.39 -29.98
C GLY A 97 0.95 -33.45 -28.49
N PHE A 98 1.89 -33.11 -27.60
CA PHE A 98 1.67 -33.17 -26.15
C PHE A 98 2.03 -31.85 -25.47
N LEU A 99 1.21 -31.45 -24.49
CA LEU A 99 1.33 -30.13 -23.85
C LEU A 99 2.73 -29.87 -23.27
N ARG A 100 3.34 -30.87 -22.62
CA ARG A 100 4.67 -30.75 -21.99
C ARG A 100 5.83 -30.65 -22.98
N THR A 101 5.69 -31.20 -24.19
CA THR A 101 6.77 -31.30 -25.17
C THR A 101 6.61 -30.33 -26.33
N ALA A 102 5.40 -29.78 -26.52
CA ALA A 102 5.12 -28.81 -27.56
C ALA A 102 5.96 -27.57 -27.34
N THR A 103 6.61 -27.08 -28.39
CA THR A 103 7.48 -25.90 -28.35
C THR A 103 6.80 -24.68 -28.95
N GLU A 104 5.88 -24.88 -29.91
CA GLU A 104 5.16 -23.81 -30.57
C GLU A 104 3.96 -23.33 -29.73
N ARG A 105 3.78 -22.00 -29.67
CA ARG A 105 2.68 -21.39 -28.91
C ARG A 105 1.32 -21.83 -29.42
N PHE A 106 1.19 -21.92 -30.74
CA PHE A 106 -0.04 -22.35 -31.38
C PHE A 106 -0.46 -23.75 -30.92
N SER A 107 0.47 -24.71 -30.88
CA SER A 107 0.18 -26.08 -30.43
C SER A 107 -0.29 -26.11 -28.99
N VAL A 108 0.40 -25.40 -28.08
CA VAL A 108 0.02 -25.29 -26.67
C VAL A 108 -1.39 -24.70 -26.53
N LEU A 109 -1.69 -23.62 -27.26
CA LEU A 109 -3.02 -22.99 -27.29
C LEU A 109 -4.11 -23.96 -27.76
N GLN A 110 -3.88 -24.71 -28.84
CA GLN A 110 -4.88 -25.65 -29.37
C GLN A 110 -5.08 -26.87 -28.47
N LEU A 111 -3.99 -27.42 -27.91
CA LEU A 111 -4.06 -28.53 -26.95
C LEU A 111 -4.79 -28.13 -25.67
N ALA A 112 -4.52 -26.91 -25.17
CA ALA A 112 -5.27 -26.34 -24.05
C ALA A 112 -6.77 -26.17 -24.37
N ARG A 113 -7.09 -25.62 -25.55
CA ARG A 113 -8.49 -25.46 -25.99
C ARG A 113 -9.23 -26.79 -26.13
N ALA A 114 -8.52 -27.87 -26.50
CA ALA A 114 -9.12 -29.21 -26.61
C ALA A 114 -9.66 -29.73 -25.26
N ILE A 115 -9.11 -29.25 -24.14
CA ILE A 115 -9.60 -29.56 -22.79
C ILE A 115 -10.45 -28.42 -22.18
N GLY A 116 -10.86 -27.45 -22.99
CA GLY A 116 -11.68 -26.31 -22.56
C GLY A 116 -10.91 -25.17 -21.88
N TYR A 117 -9.58 -25.23 -21.86
CA TYR A 117 -8.74 -24.18 -21.28
C TYR A 117 -8.37 -23.13 -22.34
N GLU A 118 -8.71 -21.87 -22.09
CA GLU A 118 -8.16 -20.73 -22.83
C GLU A 118 -7.05 -20.11 -21.96
N LEU A 119 -5.89 -19.83 -22.56
CA LEU A 119 -4.78 -19.18 -21.85
C LEU A 119 -5.25 -17.87 -21.19
N LYS A 120 -4.79 -17.61 -19.97
CA LYS A 120 -5.25 -16.44 -19.23
C LYS A 120 -4.88 -15.16 -19.99
N PRO A 121 -5.86 -14.25 -20.21
CA PRO A 121 -5.54 -12.93 -20.71
C PRO A 121 -4.72 -12.17 -19.67
N GLY A 122 -4.02 -11.13 -20.12
CA GLY A 122 -3.51 -10.15 -19.18
C GLY A 122 -4.65 -9.34 -18.57
N VAL A 123 -4.46 -8.92 -17.33
CA VAL A 123 -5.41 -8.13 -16.54
C VAL A 123 -4.90 -6.70 -16.42
N ALA A 124 -5.80 -5.74 -16.55
CA ALA A 124 -5.49 -4.34 -16.33
C ALA A 124 -5.25 -4.05 -14.84
N ALA A 125 -4.26 -3.19 -14.56
CA ALA A 125 -4.06 -2.63 -13.23
C ALA A 125 -5.29 -1.82 -12.78
N ALA A 126 -5.54 -1.81 -11.47
CA ALA A 126 -6.55 -1.00 -10.81
C ALA A 126 -5.89 0.00 -9.85
N VAL A 127 -6.52 1.17 -9.67
CA VAL A 127 -6.03 2.22 -8.77
C VAL A 127 -7.19 3.13 -8.33
N TYR A 128 -7.03 3.80 -7.20
CA TYR A 128 -7.89 4.93 -6.82
C TYR A 128 -7.20 6.26 -7.12
N LEU A 129 -7.87 7.11 -7.89
CA LEU A 129 -7.41 8.44 -8.27
C LEU A 129 -8.02 9.49 -7.34
N ALA A 130 -7.22 10.45 -6.92
CA ALA A 130 -7.65 11.64 -6.20
C ALA A 130 -7.59 12.86 -7.13
N PHE A 131 -8.73 13.49 -7.36
CA PHE A 131 -8.85 14.70 -8.19
C PHE A 131 -8.81 15.96 -7.33
N THR A 132 -8.17 17.01 -7.83
CA THR A 132 -8.18 18.33 -7.20
C THR A 132 -8.86 19.32 -8.14
N LEU A 133 -9.88 20.02 -7.64
CA LEU A 133 -10.55 21.09 -8.38
C LEU A 133 -9.79 22.40 -8.24
N ASP A 134 -10.01 23.29 -9.21
CA ASP A 134 -9.49 24.65 -9.16
C ASP A 134 -10.11 25.41 -7.96
N ASP A 135 -9.25 26.11 -7.23
CA ASP A 135 -9.57 26.80 -5.98
C ASP A 135 -9.77 28.31 -6.18
N THR A 136 -9.79 28.79 -7.43
CA THR A 136 -10.08 30.22 -7.67
C THR A 136 -11.52 30.56 -7.25
N PRO A 137 -11.81 31.82 -6.86
CA PRO A 137 -13.16 32.25 -6.49
C PRO A 137 -14.20 32.13 -7.61
N VAL A 138 -13.75 32.09 -8.88
CA VAL A 138 -14.61 32.00 -10.07
C VAL A 138 -14.90 30.56 -10.49
N SER A 139 -14.14 29.58 -9.99
CA SER A 139 -14.35 28.16 -10.28
C SER A 139 -15.62 27.64 -9.59
N PRO A 140 -16.39 26.73 -10.23
CA PRO A 140 -17.60 26.19 -9.63
C PRO A 140 -17.27 25.38 -8.36
N ALA A 141 -18.18 25.40 -7.38
CA ALA A 141 -17.99 24.70 -6.11
C ALA A 141 -17.94 23.16 -6.26
N GLN A 142 -18.52 22.63 -7.34
CA GLN A 142 -18.51 21.22 -7.69
C GLN A 142 -18.47 21.03 -9.21
N THR A 143 -17.99 19.87 -9.67
CA THR A 143 -17.97 19.49 -11.09
C THR A 143 -18.21 18.00 -11.24
N VAL A 144 -18.78 17.58 -12.38
CA VAL A 144 -18.99 16.16 -12.70
C VAL A 144 -17.74 15.64 -13.41
N ILE A 145 -17.21 14.51 -12.96
CA ILE A 145 -16.14 13.77 -13.63
C ILE A 145 -16.78 12.52 -14.24
N PRO A 146 -16.96 12.46 -15.58
CA PRO A 146 -17.60 11.34 -16.25
C PRO A 146 -16.82 10.03 -16.06
N ALA A 147 -17.54 8.90 -16.18
CA ALA A 147 -16.89 7.60 -16.42
C ALA A 147 -16.10 7.65 -17.73
N GLY A 148 -14.96 6.97 -17.80
CA GLY A 148 -14.08 7.00 -18.97
C GLY A 148 -13.18 8.23 -19.05
N THR A 149 -13.11 9.08 -18.01
CA THR A 149 -12.17 10.21 -17.98
C THR A 149 -10.74 9.66 -18.01
N GLN A 150 -9.96 10.04 -19.03
CA GLN A 150 -8.62 9.52 -19.25
C GLN A 150 -7.55 10.31 -18.50
N VAL A 151 -6.68 9.59 -17.79
CA VAL A 151 -5.47 10.11 -17.14
C VAL A 151 -4.25 9.28 -17.53
N GLN A 152 -3.06 9.83 -17.36
CA GLN A 152 -1.81 9.17 -17.77
C GLN A 152 -0.74 9.22 -16.69
N SER A 153 0.07 8.16 -16.66
CA SER A 153 1.29 8.09 -15.85
C SER A 153 2.42 8.90 -16.48
N ILE A 154 3.30 9.39 -15.61
CA ILE A 154 4.61 9.93 -15.97
C ILE A 154 5.62 8.77 -15.83
N PRO A 155 6.26 8.34 -16.92
CA PRO A 155 7.30 7.30 -16.87
C PRO A 155 8.40 7.63 -15.89
N ALA A 156 8.79 6.68 -15.04
CA ALA A 156 9.82 6.88 -14.03
C ALA A 156 11.22 6.53 -14.55
N LYS A 157 11.32 5.66 -15.56
CA LYS A 157 12.57 5.17 -16.15
C LYS A 157 12.72 5.57 -17.60
N GLN A 158 13.97 5.71 -18.06
CA GLN A 158 14.26 5.96 -19.47
C GLN A 158 13.80 4.78 -20.33
N GLY A 159 12.99 5.05 -21.38
CA GLY A 159 12.43 4.04 -22.28
C GLY A 159 11.06 3.50 -21.88
N GLU A 160 10.54 3.85 -20.70
CA GLU A 160 9.17 3.52 -20.29
C GLU A 160 8.16 4.46 -20.98
N LEU A 161 7.02 3.90 -21.42
CA LEU A 161 5.96 4.65 -22.09
C LEU A 161 4.86 5.06 -21.10
N PRO A 162 4.21 6.24 -21.27
CA PRO A 162 3.06 6.63 -20.48
C PRO A 162 1.93 5.59 -20.57
N GLN A 163 1.36 5.24 -19.42
CA GLN A 163 0.24 4.30 -19.32
C GLN A 163 -1.06 5.07 -19.10
N THR A 164 -2.13 4.68 -19.79
CA THR A 164 -3.43 5.38 -19.74
C THR A 164 -4.42 4.65 -18.85
N PHE A 165 -5.10 5.40 -17.98
CA PHE A 165 -6.15 4.90 -17.09
C PHE A 165 -7.45 5.63 -17.34
N GLU A 166 -8.56 4.95 -17.12
CA GLU A 166 -9.91 5.51 -17.24
C GLU A 166 -10.69 5.34 -15.93
N THR A 167 -11.42 6.39 -15.54
CA THR A 167 -12.33 6.34 -14.39
C THR A 167 -13.44 5.31 -14.64
N GLY A 168 -13.73 4.47 -13.64
CA GLY A 168 -14.71 3.38 -13.80
C GLY A 168 -16.17 3.83 -13.69
N VAL A 169 -16.42 4.93 -12.97
CA VAL A 169 -17.76 5.48 -12.73
C VAL A 169 -17.74 7.00 -12.81
N GLU A 170 -18.90 7.57 -13.11
CA GLU A 170 -19.12 9.00 -12.98
C GLU A 170 -19.27 9.38 -11.51
N PHE A 171 -18.69 10.52 -11.10
CA PHE A 171 -18.90 11.06 -9.76
C PHE A 171 -18.82 12.59 -9.73
N VAL A 172 -19.35 13.18 -8.66
CA VAL A 172 -19.30 14.64 -8.43
C VAL A 172 -18.12 14.96 -7.52
N ALA A 173 -17.14 15.67 -8.05
CA ALA A 173 -16.05 16.23 -7.27
C ALA A 173 -16.43 17.60 -6.70
N ARG A 174 -15.92 17.93 -5.51
CA ARG A 174 -16.22 19.19 -4.80
C ARG A 174 -14.94 19.91 -4.40
N LYS A 175 -14.99 21.24 -4.46
CA LYS A 175 -13.89 22.11 -4.04
C LYS A 175 -13.58 21.95 -2.54
N ALA A 176 -14.63 21.82 -1.73
CA ALA A 176 -14.52 21.57 -0.28
C ALA A 176 -13.84 20.23 0.07
N TRP A 177 -13.61 19.35 -0.91
CA TRP A 177 -13.00 18.02 -0.74
C TRP A 177 -11.58 17.93 -1.31
N ASN A 178 -11.03 19.03 -1.83
CA ASN A 178 -9.69 19.06 -2.42
C ASN A 178 -8.65 18.45 -1.49
N VAL A 179 -8.61 18.91 -0.24
CA VAL A 179 -7.80 18.35 0.83
C VAL A 179 -8.52 18.55 2.15
N LEU A 180 -8.91 17.45 2.80
CA LEU A 180 -9.37 17.47 4.18
C LEU A 180 -8.19 17.17 5.11
N ARG A 181 -8.15 17.83 6.26
CA ARG A 181 -7.12 17.59 7.29
C ARG A 181 -7.77 17.14 8.59
N PRO A 182 -7.15 16.20 9.33
CA PRO A 182 -7.57 15.93 10.69
C PRO A 182 -7.55 17.20 11.52
N ARG A 183 -8.49 17.30 12.46
CA ARG A 183 -8.55 18.43 13.38
C ARG A 183 -7.25 18.49 14.20
N PRO A 184 -6.55 19.64 14.27
CA PRO A 184 -5.27 19.76 14.95
C PRO A 184 -5.40 20.03 16.46
N THR A 185 -6.48 20.70 16.87
CA THR A 185 -6.69 21.22 18.23
C THR A 185 -8.15 21.03 18.66
N ARG A 186 -8.44 21.07 19.95
CA ARG A 186 -9.79 21.04 20.54
C ARG A 186 -9.92 22.07 21.66
N PRO A 187 -11.15 22.45 22.07
CA PRO A 187 -11.31 23.32 23.23
C PRO A 187 -10.71 22.64 24.47
N GLN A 188 -9.87 23.38 25.20
CA GLN A 188 -9.27 22.88 26.44
C GLN A 188 -10.32 22.74 27.55
N ASP A 189 -10.16 21.73 28.41
CA ASP A 189 -11.05 21.49 29.55
C ASP A 189 -10.57 22.27 30.79
N LEU A 190 -11.31 23.33 31.13
CA LEU A 190 -11.09 24.16 32.31
C LEU A 190 -12.17 23.92 33.39
N SER A 191 -12.73 22.71 33.42
CA SER A 191 -13.69 22.32 34.46
C SER A 191 -13.04 22.14 35.83
N LYS A 192 -13.88 21.92 36.86
CA LYS A 192 -13.43 21.77 38.24
C LYS A 192 -12.42 20.63 38.34
N GLY A 193 -11.25 20.92 38.93
CA GLY A 193 -10.15 19.97 39.05
C GLY A 193 -9.09 20.08 37.96
N ALA A 194 -9.29 20.87 36.91
CA ALA A 194 -8.26 21.11 35.89
C ALA A 194 -6.97 21.68 36.50
N THR A 195 -5.82 21.20 36.04
CA THR A 195 -4.47 21.56 36.55
C THR A 195 -3.55 22.09 35.47
N MET A 196 -4.08 22.35 34.27
CA MET A 196 -3.31 22.70 33.08
C MET A 196 -4.04 23.76 32.25
N LEU A 197 -3.29 24.68 31.64
CA LEU A 197 -3.76 25.74 30.74
C LEU A 197 -2.88 25.80 29.51
N TYR A 198 -3.52 25.95 28.36
CA TYR A 198 -2.86 26.27 27.09
C TYR A 198 -3.02 27.75 26.78
N LEU A 199 -1.91 28.45 26.60
CA LEU A 199 -1.83 29.87 26.29
C LEU A 199 -1.26 30.06 24.88
N ALA A 200 -1.75 31.04 24.14
CA ALA A 200 -1.24 31.36 22.81
C ALA A 200 0.12 32.05 22.90
N GLY A 201 1.05 31.65 22.03
CA GLY A 201 2.40 32.18 21.97
C GLY A 201 3.36 31.59 23.00
N VAL A 202 4.66 31.81 22.77
CA VAL A 202 5.75 31.37 23.66
C VAL A 202 6.31 32.48 24.56
N ALA A 203 5.95 33.74 24.29
CA ALA A 203 6.46 34.92 24.99
C ALA A 203 5.58 35.36 26.18
N THR A 204 5.07 34.41 26.96
CA THR A 204 4.14 34.69 28.09
C THR A 204 4.83 35.33 29.30
N ARG A 205 6.17 35.27 29.38
CA ARG A 205 6.99 35.74 30.52
C ARG A 205 6.60 35.11 31.87
N LEU A 206 5.91 33.97 31.86
CA LEU A 206 5.55 33.24 33.07
C LEU A 206 6.71 32.37 33.53
N GLN A 207 6.85 32.22 34.84
CA GLN A 207 7.81 31.34 35.50
C GLN A 207 7.14 30.55 36.63
N ALA A 208 7.78 29.45 37.04
CA ALA A 208 7.35 28.71 38.23
C ALA A 208 7.35 29.63 39.45
N GLY A 209 6.23 29.65 40.18
CA GLY A 209 6.02 30.51 41.33
C GLY A 209 5.18 31.76 41.07
N ASP A 210 4.98 32.16 39.80
CA ASP A 210 4.08 33.25 39.41
C ASP A 210 2.62 32.94 39.72
N TYR A 211 1.76 33.95 39.71
CA TYR A 211 0.32 33.79 39.92
C TYR A 211 -0.48 34.07 38.65
N LEU A 212 -1.37 33.14 38.33
CA LEU A 212 -2.36 33.22 37.27
C LEU A 212 -3.76 33.38 37.86
N LEU A 213 -4.50 34.33 37.34
CA LEU A 213 -5.92 34.50 37.59
C LEU A 213 -6.70 33.93 36.40
N LEU A 214 -7.66 33.05 36.68
CA LEU A 214 -8.72 32.68 35.76
C LEU A 214 -10.03 33.29 36.25
N VAL A 215 -10.60 34.20 35.46
CA VAL A 215 -11.81 34.95 35.84
C VAL A 215 -12.73 35.10 34.65
N GLY A 216 -14.03 34.97 34.86
CA GLY A 216 -15.04 35.11 33.81
C GLY A 216 -15.92 36.36 33.98
N ALA A 217 -16.80 36.58 33.01
CA ALA A 217 -17.77 37.67 33.02
C ALA A 217 -18.75 37.62 34.22
N GLU A 218 -18.82 36.49 34.92
CA GLU A 218 -19.56 36.34 36.17
C GLU A 218 -19.06 37.28 37.27
N ARG A 219 -17.73 37.36 37.47
CA ARG A 219 -17.10 38.23 38.47
C ARG A 219 -17.09 39.70 38.04
N GLU A 220 -17.08 39.97 36.73
CA GLU A 220 -17.20 41.35 36.22
C GLU A 220 -18.59 41.94 36.42
N ARG A 221 -19.64 41.12 36.27
CA ARG A 221 -21.04 41.57 36.41
C ARG A 221 -21.51 41.62 37.85
N ASN A 222 -20.97 40.75 38.71
CA ASN A 222 -21.31 40.71 40.13
C ASN A 222 -20.03 40.64 40.97
N PRO A 223 -19.66 41.72 41.68
CA PRO A 223 -18.45 41.76 42.48
C PRO A 223 -18.32 40.68 43.56
N GLY A 224 -19.43 40.15 44.09
CA GLY A 224 -19.41 39.07 45.09
C GLY A 224 -19.47 37.66 44.49
N ASN A 225 -19.18 37.50 43.19
CA ASN A 225 -19.23 36.19 42.54
C ASN A 225 -17.90 35.45 42.67
N GLU A 226 -17.92 34.30 43.34
CA GLU A 226 -16.72 33.50 43.64
C GLU A 226 -16.29 32.54 42.51
N ARG A 227 -16.80 32.71 41.29
CA ARG A 227 -16.37 31.92 40.13
C ARG A 227 -15.12 32.50 39.47
N TRP A 228 -14.03 32.45 40.22
CA TRP A 228 -12.69 32.81 39.77
C TRP A 228 -11.67 31.94 40.51
N ASP A 229 -10.50 31.78 39.91
CA ASP A 229 -9.45 30.94 40.45
C ASP A 229 -8.11 31.68 40.38
N LEU A 230 -7.44 31.82 41.52
CA LEU A 230 -6.04 32.22 41.58
C LEU A 230 -5.18 30.96 41.74
N ARG A 231 -4.24 30.75 40.83
CA ARG A 231 -3.35 29.59 40.85
C ARG A 231 -1.90 30.00 40.76
N ARG A 232 -1.09 29.37 41.60
CA ARG A 232 0.36 29.53 41.56
C ARG A 232 0.93 28.57 40.54
N VAL A 233 1.70 29.09 39.59
CA VAL A 233 2.31 28.35 38.50
C VAL A 233 3.31 27.35 39.05
N LEU A 234 3.18 26.09 38.67
CA LEU A 234 4.08 25.01 39.04
C LEU A 234 5.14 24.79 37.96
N SER A 235 4.74 24.73 36.69
CA SER A 235 5.65 24.63 35.55
C SER A 235 5.16 25.41 34.34
N VAL A 236 6.10 25.80 33.49
CA VAL A 236 5.85 26.48 32.21
C VAL A 236 6.69 25.78 31.15
N GLN A 237 6.05 25.35 30.07
CA GLN A 237 6.72 24.74 28.93
C GLN A 237 6.26 25.42 27.64
N THR A 238 7.19 25.78 26.77
CA THR A 238 6.90 26.44 25.50
C THR A 238 7.06 25.48 24.33
N PHE A 239 6.15 25.60 23.36
CA PHE A 239 6.11 24.79 22.15
C PHE A 239 6.06 25.73 20.95
N PRO A 240 7.23 26.17 20.43
CA PRO A 240 7.28 27.06 19.27
C PRO A 240 6.82 26.33 18.01
N ASP A 241 6.06 27.03 17.16
CA ASP A 241 5.71 26.59 15.81
C ASP A 241 5.70 27.79 14.83
N ALA A 242 5.41 27.52 13.55
CA ALA A 242 5.37 28.56 12.52
C ALA A 242 4.23 29.60 12.72
N ALA A 243 3.23 29.29 13.53
CA ALA A 243 2.11 30.17 13.87
C ALA A 243 2.32 30.94 15.19
N GLY A 244 3.52 30.89 15.77
CA GLY A 244 3.88 31.57 17.02
C GLY A 244 3.90 30.68 18.27
N GLY A 245 3.49 29.41 18.13
CA GLY A 245 3.52 28.39 19.16
C GLY A 245 2.49 28.59 20.28
N TYR A 246 2.62 27.77 21.32
CA TYR A 246 1.81 27.86 22.53
C TYR A 246 2.65 27.60 23.78
N THR A 247 2.14 28.02 24.93
CA THR A 247 2.73 27.76 26.25
C THR A 247 1.78 26.90 27.05
N VAL A 248 2.30 25.82 27.64
CA VAL A 248 1.58 24.97 28.60
C VAL A 248 2.00 25.38 30.00
N VAL A 249 1.01 25.67 30.84
CA VAL A 249 1.21 26.01 32.24
C VAL A 249 0.49 25.00 33.11
N THR A 250 1.15 24.52 34.16
CA THR A 250 0.53 23.64 35.16
C THR A 250 0.47 24.27 36.54
N TRP A 251 -0.44 23.81 37.38
CA TRP A 251 -0.57 24.24 38.78
C TRP A 251 -1.16 23.13 39.66
N ALA A 252 -1.07 23.32 40.97
CA ALA A 252 -1.80 22.55 41.97
C ALA A 252 -2.18 23.44 43.16
N PRO A 253 -3.35 23.25 43.80
CA PRO A 253 -4.42 22.29 43.48
C PRO A 253 -5.25 22.69 42.24
N GLY A 254 -6.05 21.77 41.68
CA GLY A 254 -6.87 22.03 40.48
C GLY A 254 -7.92 23.13 40.64
N LEU A 255 -8.56 23.56 39.54
CA LEU A 255 -9.53 24.67 39.53
C LEU A 255 -10.77 24.40 40.42
N GLY A 256 -11.32 25.47 40.99
CA GLY A 256 -12.39 25.42 41.99
C GLY A 256 -11.94 24.92 43.37
N SER A 257 -12.87 24.91 44.32
CA SER A 257 -12.66 24.40 45.68
C SER A 257 -13.89 23.62 46.18
N ASN A 258 -13.68 22.70 47.11
CA ASN A 258 -14.76 22.00 47.82
C ASN A 258 -15.08 22.67 49.16
N ARG A 259 -14.13 23.42 49.74
CA ARG A 259 -14.27 24.10 51.03
C ARG A 259 -13.50 25.43 51.00
N PRO A 260 -14.20 26.58 50.93
CA PRO A 260 -15.62 26.71 50.57
C PRO A 260 -15.91 26.15 49.17
N GLN A 261 -17.16 25.81 48.88
CA GLN A 261 -17.53 25.31 47.55
C GLN A 261 -17.44 26.46 46.54
N MET A 262 -16.47 26.36 45.62
CA MET A 262 -16.25 27.30 44.53
C MET A 262 -16.19 26.53 43.21
N LEU A 263 -16.87 27.05 42.19
CA LEU A 263 -16.81 26.52 40.83
C LEU A 263 -15.92 27.43 39.98
N PRO A 264 -15.16 26.89 39.03
CA PRO A 264 -14.44 27.72 38.07
C PRO A 264 -15.40 28.60 37.25
N ALA A 265 -14.87 29.67 36.65
CA ALA A 265 -15.59 30.45 35.66
C ALA A 265 -16.02 29.59 34.46
N ALA A 266 -17.18 29.85 33.87
CA ALA A 266 -17.68 29.04 32.75
C ALA A 266 -16.88 29.26 31.45
N GLN A 267 -16.41 30.50 31.23
CA GLN A 267 -15.55 30.89 30.11
C GLN A 267 -14.47 31.83 30.65
N PRO A 268 -13.43 31.29 31.31
CA PRO A 268 -12.41 32.11 31.95
C PRO A 268 -11.57 32.86 30.92
N GLN A 269 -11.17 34.07 31.28
CA GLN A 269 -9.99 34.75 30.76
C GLN A 269 -8.83 34.51 31.72
N ALA A 270 -7.61 34.38 31.19
CA ALA A 270 -6.40 34.22 31.98
C ALA A 270 -5.66 35.56 32.11
N PHE A 271 -5.16 35.85 33.30
CA PHE A 271 -4.31 37.02 33.58
C PHE A 271 -3.07 36.61 34.37
N ALA A 272 -1.92 37.17 34.04
CA ALA A 272 -0.72 37.09 34.86
C ALA A 272 -0.57 38.36 35.71
N PHE A 273 -0.25 38.21 36.99
CA PHE A 273 0.12 39.36 37.82
C PHE A 273 1.62 39.64 37.65
N ARG A 274 1.96 40.84 37.14
CA ARG A 274 3.37 41.22 36.87
C ARG A 274 4.05 41.89 38.06
N ARG A 275 3.29 42.27 39.10
CA ARG A 275 3.81 42.94 40.27
C ARG A 275 3.29 42.33 41.57
N SER A 276 4.18 42.23 42.54
CA SER A 276 3.84 41.98 43.93
C SER A 276 4.16 43.23 44.74
N ALA A 277 3.19 43.68 45.53
CA ALA A 277 3.25 44.87 46.38
C ALA A 277 2.84 44.50 47.81
N ARG A 278 3.01 45.44 48.73
CA ARG A 278 2.55 45.33 50.11
C ARG A 278 1.54 46.43 50.41
N ARG A 279 0.79 46.29 51.51
CA ARG A 279 -0.05 47.40 51.99
C ARG A 279 0.83 48.43 52.70
N PHE A 280 0.49 49.72 52.60
CA PHE A 280 1.15 50.75 53.39
C PHE A 280 1.13 50.39 54.88
N GLY A 281 2.26 50.53 55.57
CA GLY A 281 2.40 50.16 56.99
C GLY A 281 2.80 48.70 57.25
N PHE A 282 3.02 47.86 56.23
CA PHE A 282 3.47 46.47 56.45
C PHE A 282 4.78 46.37 57.24
N ASN A 283 5.69 47.33 57.02
CA ASN A 283 7.00 47.45 57.65
C ASN A 283 7.00 48.48 58.80
N ALA A 284 5.84 48.89 59.31
CA ALA A 284 5.76 49.79 60.45
C ALA A 284 6.53 49.17 61.64
N PRO A 285 7.41 49.93 62.32
CA PRO A 285 8.22 49.36 63.39
C PRO A 285 7.34 48.85 64.54
N ASP A 286 7.84 47.88 65.30
CA ASP A 286 7.06 47.22 66.35
C ASP A 286 6.62 48.24 67.40
N TRP A 287 5.30 48.43 67.52
CA TRP A 287 4.71 49.40 68.43
C TRP A 287 5.14 49.17 69.88
N ARG A 288 5.37 47.90 70.26
CA ARG A 288 5.78 47.53 71.62
C ARG A 288 7.14 48.13 71.98
N LEU A 289 8.02 48.28 70.99
CA LEU A 289 9.37 48.83 71.14
C LEU A 289 9.41 50.37 71.04
N MET A 290 8.29 51.05 70.77
CA MET A 290 8.27 52.52 70.66
C MET A 290 8.52 53.21 72.02
N PRO A 291 9.30 54.31 72.06
CA PRO A 291 9.49 55.11 73.27
C PRO A 291 8.16 55.63 73.85
N ALA A 292 8.08 55.76 75.17
CA ALA A 292 6.87 56.20 75.87
C ALA A 292 6.36 57.60 75.44
N GLU A 293 7.26 58.47 74.97
CA GLU A 293 6.93 59.79 74.44
C GLU A 293 6.18 59.71 73.10
N VAL A 294 6.60 58.82 72.20
CA VAL A 294 5.92 58.56 70.92
C VAL A 294 4.55 57.93 71.16
N LYS A 295 4.45 56.99 72.11
CA LYS A 295 3.18 56.37 72.51
C LYS A 295 2.17 57.40 73.05
N ARG A 296 2.63 58.37 73.84
CA ARG A 296 1.83 59.50 74.32
C ARG A 296 1.37 60.42 73.18
N ALA A 297 2.25 60.76 72.23
CA ALA A 297 1.93 61.66 71.11
C ALA A 297 0.86 61.09 70.15
N TYR A 298 0.81 59.77 70.00
CA TYR A 298 -0.19 59.07 69.19
C TYR A 298 -1.43 58.61 70.00
N GLY A 299 -1.51 58.95 71.30
CA GLY A 299 -2.69 58.68 72.13
C GLY A 299 -2.96 57.21 72.46
N GLY A 300 -1.95 56.33 72.40
CA GLY A 300 -2.15 54.87 72.49
C GLY A 300 -1.73 54.23 73.82
N THR A 301 -2.60 53.38 74.40
CA THR A 301 -2.29 52.41 75.47
C THR A 301 -2.27 50.95 74.96
N ALA A 302 -2.38 50.75 73.64
CA ALA A 302 -2.57 49.45 73.00
C ALA A 302 -1.26 48.70 72.66
N ASN A 303 -1.40 47.43 72.26
CA ASN A 303 -0.31 46.55 71.80
C ASN A 303 0.10 46.76 70.31
N GLU A 304 -0.56 47.66 69.59
CA GLU A 304 -0.30 47.97 68.17
C GLU A 304 -0.58 49.46 67.88
N TRP A 305 -0.11 49.98 66.74
CA TRP A 305 -0.34 51.36 66.32
C TRP A 305 -1.84 51.76 66.30
N PRO A 306 -2.23 52.97 66.76
CA PRO A 306 -3.60 53.47 66.61
C PRO A 306 -4.04 53.54 65.14
N GLY A 307 -5.20 52.98 64.81
CA GLY A 307 -5.72 52.93 63.42
C GLY A 307 -4.99 51.95 62.50
N PHE A 308 -4.20 51.02 63.04
CA PHE A 308 -3.46 50.04 62.24
C PHE A 308 -4.36 49.00 61.56
N ALA A 309 -5.46 48.63 62.24
CA ALA A 309 -6.48 47.75 61.71
C ALA A 309 -7.09 48.34 60.43
N ILE A 310 -7.43 47.47 59.49
CA ILE A 310 -8.05 47.87 58.22
C ILE A 310 -9.53 48.20 58.46
N ASP A 311 -9.94 49.41 58.09
CA ASP A 311 -11.35 49.80 58.05
C ASP A 311 -12.04 49.09 56.88
N GLY A 312 -12.83 48.06 57.19
CA GLY A 312 -13.57 47.27 56.21
C GLY A 312 -14.72 48.00 55.52
N SER A 313 -15.11 49.19 56.00
CA SER A 313 -16.15 49.99 55.35
C SER A 313 -15.65 50.69 54.09
N GLN A 314 -14.33 50.87 53.95
CA GLN A 314 -13.72 51.58 52.84
C GLN A 314 -13.42 50.65 51.65
N ARG A 315 -13.48 51.22 50.45
CA ARG A 315 -13.06 50.55 49.20
C ARG A 315 -11.66 50.98 48.75
N HIS A 316 -10.82 51.35 49.71
CA HIS A 316 -9.49 51.86 49.44
C HIS A 316 -8.40 50.88 49.89
N ILE A 317 -7.40 50.69 49.02
CA ILE A 317 -6.21 49.89 49.31
C ILE A 317 -5.00 50.79 49.07
N ASP A 318 -4.38 51.22 50.15
CA ASP A 318 -3.10 51.94 50.11
C ASP A 318 -1.95 50.94 50.00
N LEU A 319 -1.17 51.03 48.92
CA LEU A 319 0.02 50.23 48.68
C LEU A 319 1.26 50.83 49.35
N ASP A 320 2.34 50.09 49.42
CA ASP A 320 3.57 50.48 50.10
C ASP A 320 4.38 51.58 49.39
N THR A 321 4.17 51.73 48.08
CA THR A 321 4.81 52.77 47.25
C THR A 321 3.92 53.16 46.07
N ALA A 322 4.41 54.05 45.20
CA ALA A 322 3.75 54.46 43.97
C ALA A 322 3.94 53.41 42.85
N TYR A 323 2.82 52.91 42.31
CA TYR A 323 2.70 51.98 41.20
C TYR A 323 1.84 52.59 40.08
N PRO A 324 2.40 53.49 39.24
CA PRO A 324 1.65 54.21 38.22
C PRO A 324 1.13 53.33 37.06
N THR A 325 1.64 52.10 36.97
CA THR A 325 1.28 51.08 35.99
C THR A 325 -0.02 50.34 36.33
N ILE A 326 -0.55 50.49 37.55
CA ILE A 326 -1.85 49.91 37.93
C ILE A 326 -2.97 50.82 37.44
N VAL A 327 -3.75 50.34 36.47
CA VAL A 327 -4.78 51.13 35.79
C VAL A 327 -6.20 50.68 36.17
N PRO A 328 -7.22 51.55 36.04
CA PRO A 328 -8.61 51.13 36.25
C PRO A 328 -9.00 50.04 35.24
N GLY A 329 -9.84 49.10 35.67
CA GLY A 329 -10.24 47.92 34.89
C GLY A 329 -9.34 46.70 35.09
N SER A 330 -8.12 46.87 35.60
CA SER A 330 -7.20 45.78 35.97
C SER A 330 -7.65 45.07 37.26
N TRP A 331 -7.18 43.84 37.42
CA TRP A 331 -7.40 43.00 38.59
C TRP A 331 -6.29 43.18 39.61
N VAL A 332 -6.66 43.09 40.88
CA VAL A 332 -5.74 43.03 42.03
C VAL A 332 -6.22 41.93 42.96
N ALA A 333 -5.31 41.04 43.37
CA ALA A 333 -5.61 39.97 44.32
C ALA A 333 -4.86 40.19 45.63
N LEU A 334 -5.56 40.10 46.75
CA LEU A 334 -4.97 40.20 48.09
C LEU A 334 -4.81 38.78 48.64
N LEU A 335 -3.63 38.47 49.15
CA LEU A 335 -3.29 37.15 49.67
C LEU A 335 -2.87 37.28 51.14
N THR A 336 -3.39 36.40 51.97
CA THR A 336 -2.96 36.12 53.34
C THR A 336 -2.87 34.59 53.50
N PRO A 337 -2.16 34.03 54.51
CA PRO A 337 -2.03 32.57 54.61
C PRO A 337 -3.39 31.85 54.56
N GLY A 338 -3.57 31.01 53.54
CA GLY A 338 -4.77 30.19 53.34
C GLY A 338 -6.00 30.92 52.77
N TYR A 339 -5.91 32.20 52.42
CA TYR A 339 -7.04 32.96 51.89
C TYR A 339 -6.61 33.99 50.85
N ALA A 340 -7.37 34.09 49.76
CA ALA A 340 -7.18 35.09 48.71
C ALA A 340 -8.51 35.74 48.38
N GLU A 341 -8.48 37.01 47.99
CA GLU A 341 -9.66 37.77 47.59
C GLU A 341 -9.33 38.62 46.37
N LEU A 342 -10.26 38.68 45.42
CA LEU A 342 -10.06 39.35 44.14
C LEU A 342 -10.86 40.64 44.06
N TYR A 343 -10.22 41.69 43.57
CA TYR A 343 -10.80 43.01 43.42
C TYR A 343 -10.53 43.55 42.02
N ARG A 344 -11.48 44.31 41.48
CA ARG A 344 -11.29 45.08 40.24
C ARG A 344 -11.01 46.53 40.59
N VAL A 345 -9.94 47.09 40.03
CA VAL A 345 -9.57 48.49 40.25
C VAL A 345 -10.54 49.40 39.50
N THR A 346 -11.19 50.32 40.21
CA THR A 346 -12.07 51.36 39.62
C THR A 346 -11.41 52.73 39.61
N GLY A 347 -10.39 52.94 40.43
CA GLY A 347 -9.60 54.17 40.46
C GLY A 347 -8.20 53.93 41.01
N ASN A 348 -7.23 54.74 40.58
CA ASN A 348 -5.87 54.77 41.13
C ASN A 348 -5.46 56.24 41.33
N GLU A 349 -4.90 56.54 42.49
CA GLU A 349 -4.40 57.87 42.82
C GLU A 349 -3.05 57.76 43.53
N THR A 350 -2.10 58.63 43.16
CA THR A 350 -0.85 58.76 43.92
C THR A 350 -1.06 59.80 45.01
N VAL A 351 -0.99 59.37 46.27
CA VAL A 351 -1.24 60.21 47.44
C VAL A 351 -0.06 60.17 48.39
N GLY A 352 0.20 61.30 49.08
CA GLY A 352 1.15 61.33 50.20
C GLY A 352 0.47 60.81 51.45
N VAL A 353 1.03 59.78 52.09
CA VAL A 353 0.52 59.24 53.35
C VAL A 353 1.63 59.29 54.39
N ALA A 354 1.31 59.84 55.56
CA ALA A 354 2.17 59.84 56.74
C ALA A 354 1.40 59.21 57.91
N ASN A 355 1.72 57.96 58.24
CA ASN A 355 1.11 57.24 59.35
C ASN A 355 2.03 56.10 59.82
N PHE A 356 1.85 55.65 61.07
CA PHE A 356 2.61 54.54 61.68
C PHE A 356 4.13 54.75 61.74
N GLY A 357 4.58 56.01 61.88
CA GLY A 357 6.00 56.36 61.84
C GLY A 357 6.64 56.24 60.45
N LEU A 358 5.83 56.09 59.40
CA LEU A 358 6.25 56.05 58.00
C LEU A 358 5.64 57.22 57.23
N SER A 359 6.37 57.74 56.26
CA SER A 359 5.87 58.74 55.32
C SER A 359 6.36 58.44 53.92
N GLY A 360 5.49 58.55 52.93
CA GLY A 360 5.87 58.33 51.53
C GLY A 360 4.74 58.63 50.57
N GLN A 361 5.07 58.65 49.28
CA GLN A 361 4.08 58.63 48.21
C GLN A 361 3.66 57.19 47.93
N VAL A 362 2.36 56.94 47.96
CA VAL A 362 1.77 55.61 47.78
C VAL A 362 0.69 55.64 46.71
N THR A 363 0.40 54.48 46.13
CA THR A 363 -0.79 54.29 45.31
C THR A 363 -1.98 53.92 46.20
N ARG A 364 -3.02 54.75 46.19
CA ARG A 364 -4.36 54.45 46.72
C ARG A 364 -5.23 53.91 45.60
N LEU A 365 -5.57 52.63 45.69
CA LEU A 365 -6.51 52.00 44.78
C LEU A 365 -7.93 52.15 45.32
N THR A 366 -8.87 52.48 44.44
CA THR A 366 -10.31 52.28 44.69
C THR A 366 -10.74 51.00 44.01
N VAL A 367 -11.46 50.13 44.72
CA VAL A 367 -11.90 48.81 44.23
C VAL A 367 -13.42 48.68 44.12
N ASP A 368 -13.87 47.73 43.32
CA ASP A 368 -15.27 47.46 43.01
C ASP A 368 -16.11 47.00 44.22
N THR A 369 -15.50 46.28 45.16
CA THR A 369 -16.12 45.80 46.41
C THR A 369 -15.20 46.01 47.63
N ASN A 370 -15.78 46.14 48.82
CA ASN A 370 -15.06 46.10 50.11
C ASN A 370 -15.20 44.75 50.83
N GLU A 371 -15.79 43.76 50.17
CA GLU A 371 -15.97 42.41 50.70
C GLU A 371 -14.65 41.84 51.23
N ASN A 372 -14.65 41.39 52.49
CA ASN A 372 -13.51 40.78 53.18
C ASN A 372 -12.21 41.60 53.24
N ILE A 373 -12.19 42.87 52.83
CA ILE A 373 -10.98 43.71 52.78
C ILE A 373 -10.29 43.87 54.15
N ALA A 374 -11.06 43.80 55.24
CA ALA A 374 -10.58 43.87 56.62
C ALA A 374 -9.82 42.62 57.08
N ARG A 375 -9.96 41.48 56.37
CA ARG A 375 -9.20 40.24 56.66
C ARG A 375 -7.72 40.38 56.30
N PHE A 376 -7.40 41.30 55.40
CA PHE A 376 -6.06 41.49 54.84
C PHE A 376 -5.26 42.52 55.64
N GLN A 377 -4.77 42.09 56.81
CA GLN A 377 -3.95 42.92 57.70
C GLN A 377 -2.62 43.33 57.06
N ARG A 378 -2.12 44.52 57.42
CA ARG A 378 -1.00 45.20 56.73
C ARG A 378 0.26 44.35 56.61
N ARG A 379 0.64 43.65 57.68
CA ARG A 379 1.92 42.90 57.78
C ARG A 379 1.92 41.60 56.99
N GLU A 380 0.78 40.93 56.91
CA GLU A 380 0.67 39.58 56.32
C GLU A 380 0.26 39.62 54.84
N THR A 381 -0.34 40.73 54.40
CA THR A 381 -0.91 40.83 53.06
C THR A 381 0.15 40.96 51.98
N VAL A 382 0.03 40.14 50.95
CA VAL A 382 0.65 40.35 49.64
C VAL A 382 -0.43 40.88 48.70
N VAL A 383 -0.10 41.92 47.93
CA VAL A 383 -0.99 42.45 46.90
C VAL A 383 -0.41 42.10 45.53
N LEU A 384 -1.10 41.25 44.77
CA LEU A 384 -0.76 40.96 43.39
C LEU A 384 -1.46 41.96 42.48
N ALA A 385 -0.70 42.65 41.65
CA ALA A 385 -1.18 43.74 40.80
C ALA A 385 -0.53 43.68 39.41
N GLU A 386 -0.83 44.68 38.57
CA GLU A 386 -0.45 44.71 37.15
C GLU A 386 -0.92 43.45 36.42
N SER A 387 -2.24 43.17 36.47
CA SER A 387 -2.83 42.03 35.77
C SER A 387 -2.77 42.22 34.26
N GLU A 388 -2.06 41.33 33.58
CA GLU A 388 -1.89 41.34 32.12
C GLU A 388 -2.70 40.19 31.51
N PRO A 389 -3.61 40.45 30.56
CA PRO A 389 -4.38 39.40 29.90
C PRO A 389 -3.47 38.48 29.09
N LEU A 390 -3.69 37.18 29.21
CA LEU A 390 -3.01 36.14 28.44
C LEU A 390 -4.01 35.46 27.52
N PRO A 391 -3.84 35.54 26.19
CA PRO A 391 -4.72 34.88 25.24
C PRO A 391 -4.67 33.35 25.42
N LEU A 392 -5.84 32.73 25.53
CA LEU A 392 -5.95 31.27 25.60
C LEU A 392 -5.68 30.64 24.22
N ALA A 393 -5.05 29.48 24.20
CA ALA A 393 -4.94 28.62 23.02
C ALA A 393 -5.94 27.45 23.10
N GLU A 394 -6.22 26.80 21.99
CA GLU A 394 -6.86 25.48 22.02
C GLU A 394 -5.85 24.40 22.46
N GLU A 395 -6.35 23.30 23.01
CA GLU A 395 -5.54 22.13 23.35
C GLU A 395 -5.15 21.38 22.07
N PRO A 396 -3.85 21.13 21.80
CA PRO A 396 -3.42 20.28 20.70
C PRO A 396 -3.90 18.83 20.86
N ILE A 397 -4.22 18.16 19.75
CA ILE A 397 -4.55 16.73 19.75
C ILE A 397 -3.30 15.96 19.31
N PRO A 398 -2.49 15.39 20.22
CA PRO A 398 -1.25 14.71 19.86
C PRO A 398 -1.48 13.30 19.30
N ASP A 399 -2.66 12.72 19.55
CA ASP A 399 -2.95 11.33 19.19
C ASP A 399 -2.90 11.13 17.66
N PRO A 400 -2.24 10.05 17.20
CA PRO A 400 -2.19 9.72 15.79
C PRO A 400 -3.58 9.42 15.24
N VAL A 401 -3.76 9.59 13.94
CA VAL A 401 -5.00 9.23 13.25
C VAL A 401 -5.00 7.72 13.04
N THR A 402 -5.98 7.03 13.61
CA THR A 402 -6.08 5.56 13.62
C THR A 402 -7.53 5.09 13.78
N GLY A 403 -7.77 3.78 13.62
CA GLY A 403 -9.08 3.16 13.80
C GLY A 403 -10.09 3.59 12.73
N ASN A 404 -11.37 3.63 13.12
CA ASN A 404 -12.50 3.85 12.21
C ASN A 404 -13.20 5.20 12.40
N ARG A 405 -12.64 6.13 13.18
CA ARG A 405 -13.21 7.47 13.39
C ARG A 405 -12.15 8.53 13.17
N ILE A 406 -12.44 9.46 12.27
CA ILE A 406 -11.55 10.58 11.96
C ILE A 406 -12.31 11.89 12.15
N GLU A 407 -11.81 12.75 13.03
CA GLU A 407 -12.30 14.12 13.14
C GLU A 407 -11.51 15.01 12.20
N VAL A 408 -12.20 15.63 11.24
CA VAL A 408 -11.62 16.56 10.27
C VAL A 408 -11.98 18.00 10.62
N ALA A 409 -11.07 18.93 10.33
CA ALA A 409 -11.31 20.36 10.53
C ALA A 409 -12.40 20.87 9.58
N GLY A 410 -13.30 21.72 10.09
CA GLY A 410 -14.40 22.29 9.32
C GLY A 410 -15.63 21.38 9.18
N VAL A 411 -16.67 21.93 8.55
CA VAL A 411 -17.98 21.28 8.41
C VAL A 411 -18.10 20.65 7.02
N VAL A 412 -18.20 19.32 6.94
CA VAL A 412 -18.36 18.54 5.71
C VAL A 412 -19.71 17.82 5.75
N ARG A 413 -20.58 18.08 4.77
CA ARG A 413 -21.99 17.59 4.79
C ARG A 413 -22.35 16.60 3.68
N ASP A 414 -21.57 16.56 2.60
CA ASP A 414 -21.98 15.90 1.35
C ASP A 414 -21.34 14.52 1.13
N LEU A 415 -20.55 14.03 2.09
CA LEU A 415 -19.92 12.71 2.00
C LEU A 415 -20.96 11.63 2.24
N VAL A 416 -21.04 10.63 1.34
CA VAL A 416 -22.08 9.59 1.38
C VAL A 416 -21.51 8.23 1.79
N LYS A 417 -22.37 7.38 2.36
CA LYS A 417 -22.01 6.00 2.72
C LYS A 417 -21.52 5.22 1.49
N GLY A 418 -20.41 4.51 1.64
CA GLY A 418 -19.75 3.76 0.57
C GLY A 418 -18.80 4.59 -0.31
N GLN A 419 -18.73 5.91 -0.12
CA GLN A 419 -17.79 6.75 -0.87
C GLN A 419 -16.34 6.40 -0.48
N PRO A 420 -15.44 6.17 -1.46
CA PRO A 420 -14.04 5.95 -1.17
C PRO A 420 -13.37 7.26 -0.73
N LEU A 421 -12.45 7.15 0.23
CA LEU A 421 -11.52 8.18 0.66
C LEU A 421 -10.10 7.60 0.58
N ILE A 422 -9.11 8.45 0.37
CA ILE A 422 -7.71 8.07 0.56
C ILE A 422 -7.17 8.84 1.75
N VAL A 423 -6.68 8.13 2.76
CA VAL A 423 -6.00 8.73 3.91
C VAL A 423 -4.51 8.47 3.74
N SER A 424 -3.72 9.54 3.69
CA SER A 424 -2.27 9.48 3.45
C SER A 424 -1.53 10.26 4.52
N GLY A 425 -0.49 9.69 5.11
CA GLY A 425 0.34 10.34 6.12
C GLY A 425 1.57 9.50 6.48
N LYS A 426 2.52 10.07 7.22
CA LYS A 426 3.67 9.33 7.73
C LYS A 426 3.26 8.45 8.91
N VAL A 427 3.87 7.27 9.05
CA VAL A 427 3.72 6.43 10.26
C VAL A 427 4.78 6.83 11.28
N ASN A 428 6.00 7.11 10.80
CA ASN A 428 7.11 7.63 11.59
C ASN A 428 7.66 8.92 10.97
N GLU A 429 8.20 9.83 11.79
CA GLU A 429 8.73 11.13 11.31
C GLU A 429 9.82 10.97 10.24
N GLY A 430 10.62 9.91 10.35
CA GLY A 430 11.71 9.57 9.43
C GLY A 430 11.28 8.93 8.11
N ASP A 431 10.00 8.62 7.91
CA ASP A 431 9.54 8.02 6.64
C ASP A 431 9.71 9.03 5.50
N GLU A 432 10.37 8.63 4.40
CA GLU A 432 10.56 9.48 3.22
C GLU A 432 9.26 9.69 2.45
N GLN A 433 8.44 8.64 2.33
CA GLN A 433 7.17 8.64 1.61
C GLN A 433 6.02 8.35 2.58
N PRO A 434 4.87 9.04 2.44
CA PRO A 434 3.71 8.77 3.27
C PRO A 434 3.11 7.39 2.94
N THR A 435 2.54 6.75 3.95
CA THR A 435 1.66 5.58 3.77
C THR A 435 0.27 6.06 3.41
N ALA A 436 -0.31 5.52 2.34
CA ALA A 436 -1.67 5.81 1.92
C ALA A 436 -2.55 4.57 1.97
N VAL A 437 -3.82 4.75 2.37
CA VAL A 437 -4.82 3.68 2.51
C VAL A 437 -6.14 4.15 1.93
N VAL A 438 -6.81 3.27 1.17
CA VAL A 438 -8.19 3.50 0.73
C VAL A 438 -9.14 3.03 1.82
N VAL A 439 -10.05 3.90 2.24
CA VAL A 439 -11.09 3.60 3.23
C VAL A 439 -12.45 4.02 2.68
N PHE A 440 -13.53 3.50 3.23
CA PHE A 440 -14.88 3.82 2.78
C PHE A 440 -15.68 4.49 3.90
N VAL A 441 -16.49 5.49 3.55
CA VAL A 441 -17.35 6.18 4.50
C VAL A 441 -18.50 5.26 4.95
N GLU A 442 -18.74 5.16 6.25
CA GLU A 442 -19.95 4.52 6.82
C GLU A 442 -20.97 5.57 7.27
N ALA A 443 -20.53 6.63 7.96
CA ALA A 443 -21.38 7.72 8.41
C ALA A 443 -20.60 9.03 8.61
N VAL A 444 -21.30 10.17 8.60
CA VAL A 444 -20.71 11.51 8.73
C VAL A 444 -21.54 12.32 9.72
N TYR A 445 -20.87 12.90 10.71
CA TYR A 445 -21.49 13.71 11.77
C TYR A 445 -20.88 15.12 11.78
N PRO A 446 -21.53 16.11 11.14
CA PRO A 446 -21.08 17.48 11.17
C PRO A 446 -21.30 18.08 12.56
N ASN A 447 -20.25 18.65 13.16
CA ASN A 447 -20.27 19.34 14.45
C ASN A 447 -19.91 20.83 14.26
N PRO A 448 -20.12 21.69 15.27
CA PRO A 448 -19.62 23.07 15.22
C PRO A 448 -18.08 23.10 15.09
N GLY A 449 -17.58 23.53 13.93
CA GLY A 449 -16.14 23.72 13.66
C GLY A 449 -15.38 22.47 13.19
N PHE A 450 -15.97 21.28 13.22
CA PHE A 450 -15.32 20.03 12.79
C PHE A 450 -16.34 18.99 12.33
N THR A 451 -15.89 17.91 11.69
CA THR A 451 -16.76 16.81 11.26
C THR A 451 -16.17 15.49 11.68
N THR A 452 -16.98 14.60 12.26
CA THR A 452 -16.57 13.23 12.54
C THR A 452 -16.97 12.33 11.38
N ILE A 453 -15.99 11.73 10.71
CA ILE A 453 -16.18 10.73 9.67
C ILE A 453 -16.00 9.35 10.31
N VAL A 454 -17.02 8.51 10.21
CA VAL A 454 -16.96 7.09 10.60
C VAL A 454 -16.68 6.27 9.36
N LEU A 455 -15.64 5.44 9.42
CA LEU A 455 -15.20 4.57 8.36
C LEU A 455 -15.84 3.19 8.49
N ARG A 456 -16.10 2.54 7.35
CA ARG A 456 -16.59 1.17 7.27
C ARG A 456 -15.49 0.17 7.69
N ASP A 457 -15.93 -1.02 8.12
CA ASP A 457 -15.07 -2.11 8.56
C ASP A 457 -14.10 -1.65 9.67
N GLN A 458 -12.80 -1.96 9.56
CA GLN A 458 -11.80 -1.49 10.52
C GLN A 458 -11.23 -0.10 10.19
N GLY A 459 -11.63 0.54 9.10
CA GLY A 459 -11.06 1.82 8.65
C GLY A 459 -9.55 1.73 8.45
N LEU A 460 -8.77 2.47 9.24
CA LEU A 460 -7.31 2.43 9.25
C LEU A 460 -6.73 1.20 9.99
N GLY A 461 -7.56 0.41 10.68
CA GLY A 461 -7.12 -0.75 11.44
C GLY A 461 -6.06 -0.39 12.48
N ALA A 462 -4.93 -1.11 12.45
CA ALA A 462 -3.79 -0.89 13.34
C ALA A 462 -2.84 0.24 12.89
N ILE A 463 -3.06 0.84 11.72
CA ILE A 463 -2.20 1.91 11.18
C ILE A 463 -2.38 3.16 12.03
N ARG A 464 -1.26 3.80 12.39
CA ARG A 464 -1.19 5.02 13.20
C ARG A 464 -0.46 6.09 12.41
N LEU A 465 -1.21 7.04 11.84
CA LEU A 465 -0.65 8.11 11.03
C LEU A 465 -0.37 9.35 11.88
N ILE A 466 0.77 9.98 11.68
CA ILE A 466 1.13 11.24 12.33
C ILE A 466 0.16 12.32 11.86
N ARG A 467 -0.61 12.87 12.80
CA ARG A 467 -1.74 13.76 12.53
C ARG A 467 -1.37 14.99 11.69
N SER A 468 -0.26 15.64 12.00
CA SER A 468 0.24 16.84 11.31
C SER A 468 0.60 16.57 9.84
N THR A 469 1.02 15.34 9.53
CA THR A 469 1.37 14.90 8.16
C THR A 469 0.18 14.33 7.39
N THR A 470 -0.93 14.04 8.09
CA THR A 470 -2.06 13.31 7.52
C THR A 470 -2.95 14.21 6.67
N VAL A 471 -3.28 13.71 5.47
CA VAL A 471 -4.16 14.32 4.47
C VAL A 471 -5.23 13.30 4.09
N ILE A 472 -6.45 13.77 3.90
CA ILE A 472 -7.60 12.95 3.51
C ILE A 472 -8.14 13.49 2.18
N TYR A 473 -8.07 12.68 1.14
CA TYR A 473 -8.64 12.96 -0.17
C TYR A 473 -10.06 12.42 -0.25
N ALA A 474 -11.00 13.27 -0.64
CA ALA A 474 -12.42 12.92 -0.75
C ALA A 474 -12.98 12.93 -2.19
N ASN A 475 -12.29 13.61 -3.12
CA ASN A 475 -12.56 13.55 -4.55
C ASN A 475 -11.92 12.29 -5.17
N VAL A 476 -12.34 11.12 -4.71
CA VAL A 476 -11.70 9.83 -5.01
C VAL A 476 -12.59 8.96 -5.89
N VAL A 477 -12.01 8.31 -6.89
CA VAL A 477 -12.71 7.36 -7.76
C VAL A 477 -11.80 6.21 -8.18
N ALA A 478 -12.38 5.03 -8.36
CA ALA A 478 -11.66 3.89 -8.92
C ALA A 478 -11.40 4.10 -10.43
N ALA A 479 -10.23 3.69 -10.89
CA ALA A 479 -9.82 3.71 -12.28
C ALA A 479 -9.06 2.43 -12.64
N THR A 480 -9.09 2.06 -13.91
CA THR A 480 -8.36 0.89 -14.42
C THR A 480 -7.55 1.23 -15.65
N HIS A 481 -6.45 0.52 -15.83
CA HIS A 481 -5.56 0.66 -16.99
C HIS A 481 -6.27 0.26 -18.29
N GLY A 482 -5.93 0.94 -19.38
CA GLY A 482 -6.44 0.69 -20.72
C GLY A 482 -7.35 1.80 -21.23
N GLU A 483 -7.48 1.87 -22.55
CA GLU A 483 -8.16 2.94 -23.28
C GLU A 483 -9.36 2.39 -24.06
N THR A 484 -10.50 3.08 -23.98
CA THR A 484 -11.74 2.71 -24.68
C THR A 484 -11.67 3.02 -26.16
N VAL A 485 -11.92 1.99 -26.98
CA VAL A 485 -12.35 2.13 -28.37
C VAL A 485 -13.88 2.28 -28.36
N PRO A 486 -14.41 3.43 -28.82
CA PRO A 486 -15.85 3.63 -28.88
C PRO A 486 -16.52 2.65 -29.84
N LEU A 487 -17.85 2.60 -29.80
CA LEU A 487 -18.65 1.71 -30.65
C LEU A 487 -18.29 1.90 -32.13
N THR A 488 -17.63 0.91 -32.73
CA THR A 488 -17.10 0.99 -34.10
C THR A 488 -17.35 -0.30 -34.86
N PRO A 489 -17.55 -0.25 -36.20
CA PRO A 489 -17.64 -1.45 -37.02
C PRO A 489 -16.37 -2.29 -36.99
N ILE A 490 -16.55 -3.59 -36.73
CA ILE A 490 -15.51 -4.61 -36.81
C ILE A 490 -15.66 -5.51 -38.04
N GLY A 491 -16.84 -5.51 -38.69
CA GLY A 491 -17.04 -6.15 -39.98
C GLY A 491 -18.50 -6.25 -40.41
N SER A 492 -18.70 -6.97 -41.52
CA SER A 492 -19.99 -7.20 -42.18
C SER A 492 -20.35 -8.68 -42.06
N GLY A 493 -21.53 -8.98 -41.54
CA GLY A 493 -22.04 -10.36 -41.47
C GLY A 493 -22.50 -10.88 -42.83
N ASP A 494 -22.35 -12.18 -43.04
CA ASP A 494 -22.90 -12.93 -44.17
C ASP A 494 -23.62 -14.20 -43.67
N GLY A 495 -24.96 -14.23 -43.71
CA GLY A 495 -25.75 -15.35 -43.20
C GLY A 495 -25.51 -16.70 -43.91
N SER A 496 -24.82 -16.71 -45.05
CA SER A 496 -24.42 -17.96 -45.72
C SER A 496 -23.19 -18.61 -45.09
N GLN A 497 -22.36 -17.86 -44.36
CA GLN A 497 -21.08 -18.31 -43.81
C GLN A 497 -21.21 -18.77 -42.35
N THR A 498 -20.63 -19.92 -42.04
CA THR A 498 -20.53 -20.46 -40.68
C THR A 498 -19.26 -19.98 -39.98
N HIS A 499 -19.28 -19.88 -38.64
CA HIS A 499 -18.09 -19.57 -37.83
C HIS A 499 -17.35 -18.31 -38.26
N GLN A 500 -18.07 -17.28 -38.72
CA GLN A 500 -17.46 -16.02 -39.13
C GLN A 500 -16.63 -15.42 -38.01
N ARG A 501 -15.50 -14.81 -38.39
CA ARG A 501 -14.49 -14.30 -37.47
C ARG A 501 -14.12 -12.86 -37.81
N PHE A 502 -14.01 -12.02 -36.78
CA PHE A 502 -13.59 -10.62 -36.94
C PHE A 502 -12.49 -10.29 -35.93
N LYS A 503 -11.33 -9.84 -36.43
CA LYS A 503 -10.19 -9.41 -35.61
C LYS A 503 -10.44 -8.00 -35.08
N LEU A 504 -10.21 -7.77 -33.79
CA LEU A 504 -10.27 -6.42 -33.22
C LEU A 504 -9.08 -5.58 -33.71
N LYS A 505 -9.35 -4.30 -34.00
CA LYS A 505 -8.36 -3.38 -34.61
C LYS A 505 -7.26 -2.97 -33.62
N LYS A 506 -7.59 -2.84 -32.34
CA LYS A 506 -6.63 -2.54 -31.26
C LYS A 506 -6.40 -3.79 -30.41
N SER A 507 -5.16 -3.94 -29.96
CA SER A 507 -4.67 -5.07 -29.19
C SER A 507 -3.69 -4.54 -28.14
N PRO A 508 -3.53 -5.21 -27.00
CA PRO A 508 -4.31 -6.36 -26.53
C PRO A 508 -5.66 -5.95 -25.92
N LEU A 509 -6.67 -6.82 -26.02
CA LEU A 509 -7.99 -6.61 -25.42
C LEU A 509 -7.89 -6.53 -23.89
N THR A 510 -8.52 -5.52 -23.29
CA THR A 510 -8.53 -5.33 -21.84
C THR A 510 -9.50 -6.26 -21.13
N TYR A 511 -8.97 -6.96 -20.13
CA TYR A 511 -9.72 -7.70 -19.14
C TYR A 511 -9.56 -7.05 -17.77
N LEU A 512 -10.64 -7.03 -17.00
CA LEU A 512 -10.68 -6.50 -15.62
C LEU A 512 -10.77 -7.67 -14.64
N SER A 513 -10.24 -7.48 -13.43
CA SER A 513 -10.42 -8.45 -12.35
C SER A 513 -11.92 -8.63 -12.03
N ALA A 514 -12.36 -9.87 -11.87
CA ALA A 514 -13.75 -10.21 -11.58
C ALA A 514 -13.84 -11.43 -10.66
N SER A 515 -14.96 -11.59 -9.96
CA SER A 515 -15.26 -12.76 -9.12
C SER A 515 -15.74 -13.97 -9.95
N THR A 516 -15.13 -14.21 -11.10
CA THR A 516 -15.38 -15.39 -11.96
C THR A 516 -14.35 -16.47 -11.66
N PRO A 517 -14.58 -17.75 -12.03
CA PRO A 517 -13.58 -18.80 -11.85
C PRO A 517 -12.21 -18.49 -12.49
N SER A 518 -12.20 -17.80 -13.64
CA SER A 518 -10.97 -17.35 -14.31
C SER A 518 -10.36 -16.08 -13.70
N GLY A 519 -11.08 -15.40 -12.80
CA GLY A 519 -10.66 -14.14 -12.18
C GLY A 519 -10.76 -12.90 -13.07
N VAL A 520 -11.35 -13.04 -14.26
CA VAL A 520 -11.43 -11.96 -15.26
C VAL A 520 -12.82 -11.78 -15.86
N THR A 521 -13.07 -10.56 -16.33
CA THR A 521 -14.17 -10.23 -17.23
C THR A 521 -13.67 -9.37 -18.39
N SER A 522 -14.21 -9.63 -19.59
CA SER A 522 -13.88 -8.90 -20.81
C SER A 522 -14.55 -7.52 -20.80
N THR A 523 -13.86 -6.50 -21.32
CA THR A 523 -14.45 -5.18 -21.58
C THR A 523 -15.19 -5.10 -22.91
N LEU A 524 -15.16 -6.18 -23.69
CA LEU A 524 -15.77 -6.25 -25.01
C LEU A 524 -17.30 -6.32 -24.91
N THR A 525 -17.96 -5.47 -25.67
CA THR A 525 -19.38 -5.60 -25.99
C THR A 525 -19.54 -5.63 -27.50
N VAL A 526 -20.15 -6.69 -28.03
CA VAL A 526 -20.44 -6.82 -29.46
C VAL A 526 -21.93 -6.61 -29.72
N ARG A 527 -22.23 -5.85 -30.78
CA ARG A 527 -23.59 -5.62 -31.25
C ARG A 527 -23.72 -5.97 -32.73
N VAL A 528 -24.79 -6.69 -33.07
CA VAL A 528 -25.14 -7.04 -34.45
C VAL A 528 -26.47 -6.40 -34.79
N ASN A 529 -26.52 -5.59 -35.86
CA ASN A 529 -27.69 -4.74 -36.17
C ASN A 529 -28.16 -3.89 -34.97
N GLY A 530 -27.23 -3.47 -34.11
CA GLY A 530 -27.52 -2.73 -32.87
C GLY A 530 -27.96 -3.58 -31.67
N VAL A 531 -28.24 -4.88 -31.84
CA VAL A 531 -28.61 -5.81 -30.77
C VAL A 531 -27.36 -6.35 -30.08
N ALA A 532 -27.32 -6.30 -28.74
CA ALA A 532 -26.17 -6.81 -27.98
C ALA A 532 -26.17 -8.33 -27.92
N TRP A 533 -25.08 -8.94 -28.38
CA TRP A 533 -24.87 -10.39 -28.31
C TRP A 533 -24.10 -10.72 -27.04
N ARG A 534 -24.25 -11.95 -26.53
CA ARG A 534 -23.61 -12.38 -25.27
C ARG A 534 -22.30 -13.11 -25.52
N GLU A 535 -21.24 -12.71 -24.82
CA GLU A 535 -19.99 -13.49 -24.79
C GLU A 535 -20.20 -14.80 -24.03
N ALA A 536 -19.73 -15.91 -24.61
CA ALA A 536 -19.75 -17.23 -24.01
C ALA A 536 -18.32 -17.81 -23.98
N PRO A 537 -18.01 -18.73 -23.04
CA PRO A 537 -16.71 -19.42 -23.03
C PRO A 537 -16.58 -20.45 -24.16
N SER A 538 -17.72 -20.99 -24.63
CA SER A 538 -17.80 -21.93 -25.73
C SER A 538 -19.19 -21.84 -26.39
N LEU A 539 -19.24 -22.10 -27.70
CA LEU A 539 -20.50 -22.22 -28.44
C LEU A 539 -21.07 -23.65 -28.38
N TYR A 540 -20.35 -24.62 -27.83
CA TYR A 540 -20.74 -26.03 -27.85
C TYR A 540 -22.13 -26.30 -27.22
N LEU A 541 -22.50 -25.53 -26.18
CA LEU A 541 -23.80 -25.64 -25.52
C LEU A 541 -24.83 -24.62 -26.03
N ALA A 542 -24.46 -23.77 -26.99
CA ALA A 542 -25.35 -22.73 -27.51
C ALA A 542 -26.34 -23.32 -28.53
N GLY A 543 -27.61 -22.95 -28.43
CA GLY A 543 -28.62 -23.33 -29.41
C GLY A 543 -28.45 -22.62 -30.76
N PRO A 544 -29.10 -23.10 -31.84
CA PRO A 544 -28.94 -22.58 -33.21
C PRO A 544 -29.42 -21.13 -33.39
N HIS A 545 -30.18 -20.60 -32.43
CA HIS A 545 -30.71 -19.23 -32.42
C HIS A 545 -30.13 -18.38 -31.29
N ASP A 546 -29.20 -18.92 -30.52
CA ASP A 546 -28.60 -18.18 -29.42
C ASP A 546 -27.64 -17.12 -29.96
N GLU A 547 -27.93 -15.85 -29.67
CA GLU A 547 -27.13 -14.68 -30.04
C GLU A 547 -25.86 -14.59 -29.17
N GLN A 548 -24.95 -15.53 -29.41
CA GLN A 548 -23.71 -15.68 -28.66
C GLN A 548 -22.48 -15.57 -29.56
N TYR A 549 -21.39 -15.11 -28.97
CA TYR A 549 -20.06 -15.12 -29.58
C TYR A 549 -19.02 -15.63 -28.59
N ILE A 550 -17.90 -16.10 -29.11
CA ILE A 550 -16.71 -16.43 -28.32
C ILE A 550 -15.57 -15.50 -28.72
N VAL A 551 -14.66 -15.25 -27.79
CA VAL A 551 -13.41 -14.50 -28.04
C VAL A 551 -12.26 -15.49 -28.08
N ARG A 552 -11.41 -15.38 -29.11
CA ARG A 552 -10.18 -16.15 -29.23
C ARG A 552 -8.99 -15.22 -29.16
N LEU A 553 -8.08 -15.51 -28.24
CA LEU A 553 -6.80 -14.81 -28.12
C LEU A 553 -5.77 -15.53 -28.98
N ASN A 554 -5.12 -14.77 -29.86
CA ASN A 554 -4.09 -15.27 -30.75
C ASN A 554 -2.70 -15.10 -30.12
N ASP A 555 -1.71 -15.72 -30.76
CA ASP A 555 -0.32 -15.64 -30.33
C ASP A 555 0.22 -14.19 -30.29
N ASP A 556 -0.16 -13.38 -31.28
CA ASP A 556 0.16 -11.94 -31.38
C ASP A 556 -0.62 -11.06 -30.38
N HIS A 557 -1.23 -11.67 -29.35
CA HIS A 557 -2.13 -11.07 -28.37
C HIS A 557 -3.40 -10.43 -28.95
N SER A 558 -3.66 -10.57 -30.25
CA SER A 558 -4.88 -10.05 -30.85
C SER A 558 -6.10 -10.87 -30.46
N ALA A 559 -7.22 -10.18 -30.28
CA ALA A 559 -8.51 -10.81 -30.02
C ALA A 559 -9.31 -10.95 -31.31
N THR A 560 -9.88 -12.13 -31.51
CA THR A 560 -10.79 -12.43 -32.63
C THR A 560 -12.13 -12.86 -32.08
N VAL A 561 -13.20 -12.18 -32.51
CA VAL A 561 -14.58 -12.55 -32.20
C VAL A 561 -15.02 -13.61 -33.19
N GLN A 562 -15.56 -14.73 -32.72
CA GLN A 562 -16.10 -15.80 -33.56
C GLN A 562 -17.57 -16.09 -33.22
N PHE A 563 -18.38 -16.26 -34.26
CA PHE A 563 -19.82 -16.50 -34.19
C PHE A 563 -20.20 -17.96 -34.47
N GLY A 564 -21.49 -18.29 -34.33
CA GLY A 564 -22.04 -19.63 -34.52
C GLY A 564 -22.06 -20.13 -35.97
N ASP A 565 -22.39 -21.40 -36.11
CA ASP A 565 -22.61 -22.10 -37.38
C ASP A 565 -24.10 -22.35 -37.69
N GLY A 566 -25.01 -21.88 -36.83
CA GLY A 566 -26.45 -22.11 -36.93
C GLY A 566 -26.90 -23.47 -36.37
N ILE A 567 -26.00 -24.22 -35.73
CA ILE A 567 -26.29 -25.40 -34.90
C ILE A 567 -25.85 -25.09 -33.46
N HIS A 568 -24.59 -24.67 -33.31
CA HIS A 568 -23.93 -24.23 -32.10
C HIS A 568 -23.79 -22.71 -32.10
N GLY A 569 -24.86 -22.02 -31.69
CA GLY A 569 -24.98 -20.57 -31.75
C GLY A 569 -25.54 -20.05 -33.08
N ALA A 570 -26.15 -18.87 -33.04
CA ALA A 570 -26.72 -18.20 -34.21
C ALA A 570 -25.66 -17.80 -35.24
N ARG A 571 -26.03 -17.88 -36.52
CA ARG A 571 -25.28 -17.24 -37.61
C ARG A 571 -25.53 -15.75 -37.60
N LEU A 572 -24.57 -15.00 -38.14
CA LEU A 572 -24.77 -13.57 -38.36
C LEU A 572 -25.81 -13.31 -39.45
N PRO A 573 -26.72 -12.35 -39.27
CA PRO A 573 -27.51 -11.83 -40.38
C PRO A 573 -26.63 -11.09 -41.38
N THR A 574 -26.96 -11.22 -42.68
CA THR A 574 -26.25 -10.49 -43.74
C THR A 574 -26.46 -8.98 -43.57
N GLY A 575 -25.37 -8.21 -43.59
CA GLY A 575 -25.44 -6.76 -43.51
C GLY A 575 -24.07 -6.11 -43.71
N ALA A 576 -24.06 -4.82 -44.07
CA ALA A 576 -22.84 -4.05 -44.24
C ALA A 576 -22.48 -3.34 -42.92
N GLU A 577 -21.25 -3.54 -42.44
CA GLU A 577 -20.74 -2.94 -41.19
C GLU A 577 -21.65 -3.13 -39.97
N ASN A 578 -22.48 -4.18 -40.02
CA ASN A 578 -23.53 -4.41 -39.06
C ASN A 578 -23.04 -5.05 -37.76
N VAL A 579 -21.79 -5.54 -37.74
CA VAL A 579 -21.12 -6.04 -36.55
C VAL A 579 -20.25 -4.93 -35.98
N THR A 580 -20.63 -4.44 -34.81
CA THR A 580 -19.96 -3.33 -34.12
C THR A 580 -19.49 -3.79 -32.74
N ALA A 581 -18.43 -3.16 -32.23
CA ALA A 581 -17.92 -3.45 -30.90
C ALA A 581 -17.47 -2.19 -30.16
N THR A 582 -17.67 -2.19 -28.85
CA THR A 582 -17.00 -1.31 -27.89
C THR A 582 -16.09 -2.17 -27.05
N TYR A 583 -14.84 -1.77 -26.86
CA TYR A 583 -13.87 -2.54 -26.07
C TYR A 583 -12.74 -1.65 -25.60
N ARG A 584 -11.95 -2.12 -24.64
CA ARG A 584 -10.75 -1.42 -24.20
C ARG A 584 -9.49 -2.16 -24.66
N PHE A 585 -8.39 -1.42 -24.83
CA PHE A 585 -7.08 -2.01 -25.08
C PHE A 585 -6.03 -1.50 -24.09
N GLY A 586 -5.09 -2.37 -23.74
CA GLY A 586 -4.09 -2.14 -22.69
C GLY A 586 -4.34 -3.01 -21.47
N ILE A 587 -3.34 -3.81 -21.11
CA ILE A 587 -3.32 -4.77 -19.99
C ILE A 587 -1.89 -4.88 -19.47
N GLY A 588 -1.67 -5.77 -18.50
CA GLY A 588 -0.33 -6.20 -18.16
C GLY A 588 0.30 -5.39 -17.05
N GLN A 589 1.44 -5.90 -16.57
CA GLN A 589 2.20 -5.34 -15.47
C GLN A 589 2.80 -3.97 -15.80
N ALA A 590 2.87 -3.59 -17.08
CA ALA A 590 3.18 -2.23 -17.49
C ALA A 590 2.25 -1.20 -16.84
N GLY A 591 1.01 -1.57 -16.54
CA GLY A 591 0.05 -0.73 -15.81
C GLY A 591 0.32 -0.61 -14.31
N GLU A 592 1.25 -1.36 -13.70
CA GLU A 592 1.57 -1.24 -12.26
C GLU A 592 2.52 -0.07 -11.98
N VAL A 593 1.99 1.14 -12.14
CA VAL A 593 2.72 2.38 -11.91
C VAL A 593 2.77 2.73 -10.42
N GLY A 594 3.88 3.37 -10.00
CA GLY A 594 4.11 3.73 -8.60
C GLY A 594 3.12 4.77 -8.04
N ALA A 595 3.13 4.95 -6.72
CA ALA A 595 2.39 6.02 -6.06
C ALA A 595 2.85 7.39 -6.60
N GLY A 596 1.90 8.28 -6.89
CA GLY A 596 2.13 9.61 -7.44
C GLY A 596 2.49 9.65 -8.92
N ALA A 597 2.68 8.50 -9.59
CA ALA A 597 3.08 8.45 -10.99
C ALA A 597 1.96 8.90 -11.96
N ILE A 598 0.69 8.71 -11.62
CA ILE A 598 -0.46 9.14 -12.42
C ILE A 598 -0.76 10.60 -12.09
N ALA A 599 -0.32 11.52 -12.96
CA ALA A 599 -0.43 12.95 -12.70
C ALA A 599 -0.94 13.78 -13.90
N LEU A 600 -1.07 13.17 -15.08
CA LEU A 600 -1.46 13.87 -16.31
C LEU A 600 -2.94 13.64 -16.63
N LEU A 601 -3.68 14.72 -16.88
CA LEU A 601 -5.06 14.66 -17.37
C LEU A 601 -5.03 14.62 -18.91
N LYS A 602 -5.28 13.44 -19.50
CA LYS A 602 -5.39 13.29 -20.98
C LYS A 602 -6.71 13.87 -21.47
N THR A 603 -7.80 13.58 -20.76
CA THR A 603 -9.07 14.29 -20.88
C THR A 603 -9.21 15.20 -19.66
N ARG A 604 -9.51 16.49 -19.86
CA ARG A 604 -9.65 17.47 -18.76
C ARG A 604 -11.11 17.89 -18.60
N PRO A 605 -11.85 17.33 -17.62
CA PRO A 605 -13.16 17.85 -17.26
C PRO A 605 -13.08 19.31 -16.77
N PRO A 606 -14.10 20.14 -17.02
CA PRO A 606 -14.11 21.54 -16.57
C PRO A 606 -13.91 21.68 -15.06
N GLY A 607 -13.08 22.63 -14.64
CA GLY A 607 -12.83 22.93 -13.23
C GLY A 607 -11.86 21.97 -12.51
N VAL A 608 -11.36 20.93 -13.19
CA VAL A 608 -10.33 20.03 -12.64
C VAL A 608 -8.94 20.62 -12.86
N ARG A 609 -8.17 20.77 -11.77
CA ARG A 609 -6.79 21.29 -11.78
C ARG A 609 -5.77 20.18 -11.97
N SER A 610 -5.87 19.10 -11.20
CA SER A 610 -4.88 18.02 -11.18
C SER A 610 -5.48 16.70 -10.73
N VAL A 611 -4.75 15.61 -10.99
CA VAL A 611 -5.06 14.25 -10.53
C VAL A 611 -3.79 13.65 -9.92
N THR A 612 -3.93 12.76 -8.94
CA THR A 612 -2.83 11.97 -8.38
C THR A 612 -3.32 10.59 -7.93
N ASN A 613 -2.44 9.61 -7.84
CA ASN A 613 -2.69 8.32 -7.20
C ASN A 613 -1.81 8.16 -5.94
N PRO A 614 -2.28 8.50 -4.73
CA PRO A 614 -1.45 8.35 -3.53
C PRO A 614 -1.03 6.90 -3.22
N LEU A 615 -1.76 5.91 -3.76
CA LEU A 615 -1.37 4.50 -3.75
C LEU A 615 -0.88 4.06 -5.14
N PRO A 616 0.04 3.09 -5.23
CA PRO A 616 0.43 2.51 -6.51
C PRO A 616 -0.76 1.80 -7.18
N ALA A 617 -0.71 1.69 -8.51
CA ALA A 617 -1.63 0.81 -9.23
C ALA A 617 -1.20 -0.65 -9.05
N SER A 618 -2.17 -1.56 -8.86
CA SER A 618 -1.92 -2.97 -8.54
C SER A 618 -2.91 -3.90 -9.23
N GLY A 619 -2.74 -5.21 -9.03
CA GLY A 619 -3.69 -6.24 -9.49
C GLY A 619 -3.60 -6.55 -10.99
N ALA A 620 -2.55 -6.08 -11.67
CA ALA A 620 -2.34 -6.39 -13.08
C ALA A 620 -1.70 -7.77 -13.26
N ALA A 621 -1.89 -8.35 -14.43
CA ALA A 621 -1.18 -9.56 -14.83
C ALA A 621 -0.87 -9.49 -16.32
N ASP A 622 0.30 -9.98 -16.73
CA ASP A 622 0.60 -10.18 -18.14
C ASP A 622 -0.15 -11.41 -18.67
N PRO A 623 -0.37 -11.50 -20.00
CA PRO A 623 -0.89 -12.71 -20.62
C PRO A 623 -0.08 -13.94 -20.24
N GLU A 624 -0.76 -15.07 -20.09
CA GLU A 624 -0.12 -16.31 -19.65
C GLU A 624 1.00 -16.75 -20.60
N THR A 625 2.15 -17.07 -20.00
CA THR A 625 3.31 -17.63 -20.71
C THR A 625 3.06 -19.09 -21.08
N LEU A 626 3.83 -19.61 -22.04
CA LEU A 626 3.72 -21.02 -22.43
C LEU A 626 4.04 -21.98 -21.29
N ASP A 627 5.11 -21.71 -20.55
CA ASP A 627 5.52 -22.57 -19.44
C ASP A 627 4.44 -22.61 -18.34
N SER A 628 3.86 -21.45 -18.02
CA SER A 628 2.72 -21.38 -17.09
C SER A 628 1.51 -22.15 -17.61
N ALA A 629 1.16 -21.99 -18.90
CA ALA A 629 0.03 -22.70 -19.50
C ALA A 629 0.22 -24.23 -19.48
N ARG A 630 1.45 -24.72 -19.69
CA ARG A 630 1.77 -26.16 -19.62
C ARG A 630 1.53 -26.75 -18.23
N ALA A 631 1.75 -25.95 -17.18
CA ALA A 631 1.50 -26.34 -15.80
C ALA A 631 0.02 -26.19 -15.40
N ASN A 632 -0.62 -25.10 -15.82
CA ASN A 632 -1.96 -24.71 -15.36
C ASN A 632 -3.09 -25.43 -16.11
N ALA A 633 -2.99 -25.60 -17.43
CA ALA A 633 -4.09 -26.13 -18.22
C ALA A 633 -4.56 -27.53 -17.75
N PRO A 634 -3.67 -28.51 -17.45
CA PRO A 634 -4.10 -29.82 -16.95
C PRO A 634 -4.83 -29.77 -15.60
N GLN A 635 -4.53 -28.78 -14.75
CA GLN A 635 -5.12 -28.67 -13.41
C GLN A 635 -6.63 -28.40 -13.47
N THR A 636 -7.09 -27.67 -14.49
CA THR A 636 -8.52 -27.35 -14.65
C THR A 636 -9.39 -28.57 -14.89
N VAL A 637 -8.84 -29.63 -15.48
CA VAL A 637 -9.55 -30.91 -15.70
C VAL A 637 -9.56 -31.75 -14.42
N LEU A 638 -8.58 -31.58 -13.54
CA LEU A 638 -8.48 -32.35 -12.28
C LEU A 638 -9.48 -31.87 -11.22
N THR A 639 -9.85 -30.59 -11.23
CA THR A 639 -10.73 -30.00 -10.21
C THR A 639 -12.22 -30.02 -10.55
N LEU A 640 -12.60 -30.21 -11.83
CA LEU A 640 -14.00 -30.28 -12.30
C LEU A 640 -14.91 -29.17 -11.73
N ASP A 641 -14.40 -27.93 -11.72
CA ASP A 641 -15.07 -26.73 -11.20
C ASP A 641 -15.45 -26.77 -9.71
N ARG A 642 -14.77 -27.59 -8.89
CA ARG A 642 -14.90 -27.64 -7.43
C ARG A 642 -13.55 -27.59 -6.75
N ILE A 643 -13.51 -27.06 -5.53
CA ILE A 643 -12.29 -27.08 -4.70
C ILE A 643 -12.55 -27.83 -3.39
N VAL A 644 -11.86 -28.95 -3.22
CA VAL A 644 -12.05 -29.87 -2.09
C VAL A 644 -10.74 -30.13 -1.36
N SER A 645 -9.71 -30.56 -2.08
CA SER A 645 -8.38 -30.84 -1.54
C SER A 645 -7.58 -29.54 -1.33
N LEU A 646 -6.55 -29.58 -0.46
CA LEU A 646 -5.63 -28.44 -0.32
C LEU A 646 -4.95 -28.09 -1.64
N GLN A 647 -4.65 -29.10 -2.46
CA GLN A 647 -4.06 -28.91 -3.78
C GLN A 647 -5.05 -28.16 -4.69
N ASP A 648 -6.34 -28.48 -4.65
CA ASP A 648 -7.37 -27.78 -5.43
C ASP A 648 -7.46 -26.30 -5.05
N PHE A 649 -7.37 -25.96 -3.75
CA PHE A 649 -7.33 -24.56 -3.30
C PHE A 649 -6.11 -23.83 -3.84
N SER A 650 -4.94 -24.47 -3.81
CA SER A 650 -3.71 -23.94 -4.39
C SER A 650 -3.83 -23.72 -5.89
N ASP A 651 -4.31 -24.73 -6.62
CA ASP A 651 -4.39 -24.71 -8.08
C ASP A 651 -5.45 -23.73 -8.57
N PHE A 652 -6.62 -23.65 -7.90
CA PHE A 652 -7.64 -22.66 -8.20
C PHE A 652 -7.13 -21.24 -7.99
N ALA A 653 -6.49 -20.98 -6.84
CA ALA A 653 -5.94 -19.66 -6.56
C ALA A 653 -4.78 -19.30 -7.51
N ALA A 654 -3.91 -20.25 -7.88
CA ALA A 654 -2.87 -20.04 -8.89
C ALA A 654 -3.45 -19.88 -10.31
N ALA A 655 -4.60 -20.48 -10.60
CA ALA A 655 -5.35 -20.31 -11.84
C ALA A 655 -6.01 -18.92 -11.92
N PHE A 656 -6.29 -18.28 -10.79
CA PHE A 656 -6.96 -16.98 -10.73
C PHE A 656 -6.09 -15.84 -11.28
N ALA A 657 -6.63 -15.04 -12.19
CA ALA A 657 -5.88 -13.95 -12.79
C ALA A 657 -5.48 -12.86 -11.78
N GLY A 658 -4.25 -12.37 -11.89
CA GLY A 658 -3.65 -11.46 -10.90
C GLY A 658 -2.86 -12.17 -9.80
N ILE A 659 -3.02 -13.49 -9.64
CA ILE A 659 -2.22 -14.31 -8.72
C ILE A 659 -1.06 -14.96 -9.48
N GLY A 660 0.15 -14.85 -8.92
CA GLY A 660 1.36 -15.48 -9.46
C GLY A 660 1.67 -16.81 -8.81
N LYS A 661 1.51 -16.90 -7.48
CA LYS A 661 1.71 -18.13 -6.69
C LYS A 661 0.68 -18.23 -5.57
N ALA A 662 0.26 -19.47 -5.29
CA ALA A 662 -0.64 -19.78 -4.20
C ALA A 662 -0.25 -21.08 -3.49
N GLN A 663 -0.26 -21.07 -2.15
CA GLN A 663 -0.04 -22.26 -1.32
C GLN A 663 -1.12 -22.37 -0.26
N ALA A 664 -1.87 -23.46 -0.29
CA ALA A 664 -2.83 -23.81 0.75
C ALA A 664 -2.16 -24.60 1.88
N SER A 665 -2.55 -24.33 3.12
CA SER A 665 -2.13 -25.07 4.31
C SER A 665 -3.31 -25.23 5.26
N ALA A 666 -3.44 -26.40 5.89
CA ALA A 666 -4.51 -26.66 6.83
C ALA A 666 -4.07 -26.38 8.28
N PHE A 667 -4.90 -25.68 9.02
CA PHE A 667 -4.77 -25.46 10.46
C PHE A 667 -6.06 -25.83 11.18
N ARG A 668 -5.99 -26.04 12.50
CA ARG A 668 -7.17 -26.26 13.34
C ARG A 668 -7.38 -25.12 14.32
N ARG A 669 -8.62 -24.65 14.43
CA ARG A 669 -9.09 -23.78 15.52
C ARG A 669 -10.17 -24.54 16.29
N GLY A 670 -9.76 -25.24 17.34
CA GLY A 670 -10.62 -26.20 18.03
C GLY A 670 -10.98 -27.37 17.11
N GLU A 671 -12.27 -27.61 16.91
CA GLU A 671 -12.76 -28.65 16.00
C GLU A 671 -12.86 -28.18 14.53
N GLN A 672 -12.74 -26.88 14.29
CA GLN A 672 -12.91 -26.29 12.95
C GLN A 672 -11.61 -26.37 12.13
N LEU A 673 -11.72 -26.88 10.90
CA LEU A 673 -10.65 -26.84 9.91
C LEU A 673 -10.60 -25.46 9.25
N VAL A 674 -9.42 -24.86 9.25
CA VAL A 674 -9.14 -23.59 8.57
C VAL A 674 -8.13 -23.85 7.46
N VAL A 675 -8.52 -23.59 6.22
CA VAL A 675 -7.62 -23.58 5.06
C VAL A 675 -7.04 -22.19 4.94
N HIS A 676 -5.73 -22.06 5.13
CA HIS A 676 -5.00 -20.83 4.94
C HIS A 676 -4.35 -20.81 3.56
N LEU A 677 -4.63 -19.79 2.76
CA LEU A 677 -4.01 -19.56 1.46
C LEU A 677 -3.00 -18.42 1.55
N THR A 678 -1.72 -18.77 1.38
CA THR A 678 -0.65 -17.79 1.15
C THR A 678 -0.60 -17.45 -0.33
N LEU A 679 -0.65 -16.14 -0.66
CA LEU A 679 -0.76 -15.64 -2.03
C LEU A 679 0.34 -14.63 -2.35
N ALA A 680 0.83 -14.66 -3.59
CA ALA A 680 1.64 -13.61 -4.19
C ALA A 680 0.98 -13.13 -5.48
N SER A 681 1.06 -11.82 -5.76
CA SER A 681 0.55 -11.26 -7.01
C SER A 681 1.33 -11.79 -8.22
N ALA A 682 0.77 -11.61 -9.42
CA ALA A 682 1.42 -12.00 -10.68
C ALA A 682 2.78 -11.30 -10.88
N SER A 683 2.98 -10.11 -10.32
CA SER A 683 4.25 -9.38 -10.34
C SER A 683 5.22 -9.80 -9.22
N GLY A 684 4.87 -10.79 -8.42
CA GLY A 684 5.69 -11.28 -7.30
C GLY A 684 5.72 -10.34 -6.09
N LYS A 685 4.84 -9.34 -6.04
CA LYS A 685 4.72 -8.39 -4.91
C LYS A 685 3.67 -8.86 -3.90
N PRO A 686 3.79 -8.46 -2.63
CA PRO A 686 2.74 -8.64 -1.64
C PRO A 686 1.42 -8.00 -2.06
N ILE A 687 0.30 -8.64 -1.72
CA ILE A 687 -1.05 -8.13 -2.00
C ILE A 687 -1.57 -7.42 -0.74
N ALA A 688 -1.98 -6.16 -0.86
CA ALA A 688 -2.52 -5.42 0.26
C ALA A 688 -3.88 -6.01 0.70
N PRO A 689 -4.21 -6.06 2.00
CA PRO A 689 -5.50 -6.56 2.46
C PRO A 689 -6.73 -5.85 1.86
N SER A 690 -6.57 -4.58 1.48
CA SER A 690 -7.60 -3.76 0.84
C SER A 690 -7.61 -3.88 -0.69
N ASP A 691 -6.73 -4.70 -1.28
CA ASP A 691 -6.67 -4.88 -2.73
C ASP A 691 -7.95 -5.60 -3.23
N PRO A 692 -8.64 -5.05 -4.25
CA PRO A 692 -9.82 -5.70 -4.84
C PRO A 692 -9.59 -7.15 -5.29
N LEU A 693 -8.34 -7.52 -5.62
CA LEU A 693 -7.97 -8.89 -5.99
C LEU A 693 -8.32 -9.91 -4.90
N PHE A 694 -8.12 -9.59 -3.62
CA PHE A 694 -8.47 -10.50 -2.53
C PHE A 694 -9.98 -10.70 -2.39
N ALA A 695 -10.76 -9.64 -2.56
CA ALA A 695 -12.21 -9.74 -2.50
C ALA A 695 -12.74 -10.59 -3.67
N SER A 696 -12.24 -10.36 -4.88
CA SER A 696 -12.62 -11.12 -6.08
C SER A 696 -12.27 -12.60 -5.95
N LEU A 697 -11.05 -12.91 -5.51
CA LEU A 697 -10.60 -14.30 -5.29
C LEU A 697 -11.42 -14.98 -4.19
N ARG A 698 -11.68 -14.29 -3.07
CA ARG A 698 -12.50 -14.84 -1.98
C ARG A 698 -13.90 -15.20 -2.46
N ASN A 699 -14.56 -14.28 -3.16
CA ASN A 699 -15.90 -14.53 -3.69
C ASN A 699 -15.91 -15.69 -4.70
N ALA A 700 -14.88 -15.81 -5.54
CA ALA A 700 -14.76 -16.91 -6.49
C ALA A 700 -14.54 -18.26 -5.79
N ILE A 701 -13.69 -18.31 -4.75
CA ILE A 701 -13.50 -19.50 -3.90
C ILE A 701 -14.82 -19.86 -3.21
N ASP A 702 -15.49 -18.89 -2.57
CA ASP A 702 -16.74 -19.10 -1.85
C ASP A 702 -17.87 -19.66 -2.74
N ALA A 703 -17.83 -19.38 -4.04
CA ALA A 703 -18.81 -19.90 -5.01
C ALA A 703 -18.62 -21.39 -5.36
N VAL A 704 -17.43 -21.96 -5.16
CA VAL A 704 -17.08 -23.33 -5.60
C VAL A 704 -16.54 -24.26 -4.50
N ARG A 705 -16.26 -23.73 -3.30
CA ARG A 705 -15.85 -24.53 -2.13
C ARG A 705 -17.03 -25.09 -1.35
N ASP A 706 -16.74 -26.05 -0.46
CA ASP A 706 -17.66 -26.41 0.61
C ASP A 706 -17.87 -25.22 1.57
N PRO A 707 -19.13 -24.75 1.79
CA PRO A 707 -19.44 -23.62 2.68
C PRO A 707 -18.98 -23.80 4.12
N THR A 708 -18.84 -25.04 4.60
CA THR A 708 -18.46 -25.37 5.99
C THR A 708 -16.98 -25.18 6.28
N VAL A 709 -16.12 -25.18 5.26
CA VAL A 709 -14.66 -25.01 5.40
C VAL A 709 -14.32 -23.53 5.55
N THR A 710 -13.64 -23.13 6.60
CA THR A 710 -13.20 -21.73 6.74
C THR A 710 -11.94 -21.47 5.93
N VAL A 711 -11.94 -20.41 5.14
CA VAL A 711 -10.79 -20.01 4.32
C VAL A 711 -10.24 -18.67 4.77
N GLU A 712 -8.95 -18.61 5.05
CA GLU A 712 -8.22 -17.38 5.36
C GLU A 712 -7.20 -17.09 4.26
N LEU A 713 -7.35 -15.93 3.61
CA LEU A 713 -6.40 -15.44 2.61
C LEU A 713 -5.38 -14.52 3.28
N ALA A 714 -4.10 -14.69 2.97
CA ALA A 714 -3.06 -13.78 3.38
C ALA A 714 -1.98 -13.63 2.29
N SER A 715 -1.37 -12.46 2.22
CA SER A 715 -0.19 -12.27 1.38
C SER A 715 1.02 -12.95 2.04
N PHE A 716 1.94 -13.45 1.21
CA PHE A 716 3.22 -13.98 1.67
C PHE A 716 4.08 -12.93 2.38
N ILE A 717 5.07 -13.42 3.15
CA ILE A 717 6.12 -12.58 3.75
C ILE A 717 7.34 -12.55 2.80
N PRO A 718 7.70 -11.39 2.23
CA PRO A 718 8.87 -11.30 1.36
C PRO A 718 10.16 -11.36 2.16
N LEU A 719 11.09 -12.18 1.71
CA LEU A 719 12.49 -12.22 2.16
C LEU A 719 13.40 -12.05 0.95
N THR A 720 14.45 -11.26 1.08
CA THR A 720 15.54 -11.24 0.10
C THR A 720 16.85 -11.72 0.72
N PHE A 721 17.72 -12.32 -0.08
CA PHE A 721 19.08 -12.68 0.33
C PHE A 721 20.14 -12.01 -0.55
N ARG A 722 21.34 -11.92 -0.01
CA ARG A 722 22.54 -11.44 -0.70
C ARG A 722 23.66 -12.47 -0.58
N LEU A 723 24.59 -12.42 -1.52
CA LEU A 723 25.76 -13.28 -1.55
C LEU A 723 27.00 -12.48 -1.93
N LYS A 724 28.14 -12.97 -1.44
CA LYS A 724 29.47 -12.57 -1.90
C LYS A 724 30.22 -13.82 -2.33
N ALA A 725 30.81 -13.79 -3.50
CA ALA A 725 31.56 -14.92 -4.03
C ALA A 725 32.79 -14.49 -4.83
N THR A 726 33.85 -15.28 -4.71
CA THR A 726 35.04 -15.19 -5.55
C THR A 726 34.92 -16.18 -6.70
N VAL A 727 34.92 -15.66 -7.93
CA VAL A 727 34.79 -16.43 -9.17
C VAL A 727 36.16 -16.59 -9.81
N ARG A 728 36.68 -17.82 -9.82
CA ARG A 728 37.88 -18.17 -10.57
C ARG A 728 37.49 -18.58 -11.98
N TYR A 729 37.92 -17.80 -12.96
CA TYR A 729 37.53 -17.97 -14.36
C TYR A 729 38.74 -18.17 -15.27
N ASP A 730 38.53 -18.85 -16.40
CA ASP A 730 39.56 -19.08 -17.41
C ASP A 730 39.96 -17.75 -18.06
N ALA A 731 41.25 -17.40 -17.98
CA ALA A 731 41.79 -16.14 -18.46
C ALA A 731 41.57 -15.88 -19.97
N ARG A 732 41.21 -16.91 -20.76
CA ARG A 732 40.83 -16.77 -22.17
C ARG A 732 39.48 -16.06 -22.37
N TYR A 733 38.62 -16.05 -21.36
CA TYR A 733 37.33 -15.35 -21.39
C TYR A 733 37.48 -13.90 -20.89
N LEU A 734 36.62 -13.00 -21.40
CA LEU A 734 36.54 -11.65 -20.87
C LEU A 734 35.87 -11.66 -19.49
N ALA A 735 36.53 -11.05 -18.49
CA ALA A 735 36.05 -11.01 -17.11
C ALA A 735 34.60 -10.50 -17.00
N SER A 736 34.31 -9.38 -17.66
CA SER A 736 32.99 -8.74 -17.66
C SER A 736 31.89 -9.60 -18.29
N ALA A 737 32.23 -10.42 -19.29
CA ALA A 737 31.27 -11.34 -19.92
C ALA A 737 30.92 -12.50 -18.97
N VAL A 738 31.92 -13.05 -18.27
CA VAL A 738 31.70 -14.11 -17.27
C VAL A 738 30.91 -13.56 -16.09
N GLU A 739 31.28 -12.39 -15.58
CA GLU A 739 30.58 -11.72 -14.48
C GLU A 739 29.10 -11.48 -14.82
N THR A 740 28.82 -10.95 -16.02
CA THR A 740 27.45 -10.72 -16.50
C THR A 740 26.67 -12.03 -16.61
N ALA A 741 27.30 -13.08 -17.17
CA ALA A 741 26.66 -14.39 -17.31
C ALA A 741 26.33 -15.04 -15.95
N VAL A 742 27.25 -14.94 -14.99
CA VAL A 742 27.07 -15.40 -13.60
C VAL A 742 25.92 -14.66 -12.93
N ALA A 743 25.93 -13.32 -12.99
CA ALA A 743 24.86 -12.51 -12.42
C ALA A 743 23.50 -12.85 -13.05
N GLN A 744 23.42 -12.96 -14.37
CA GLN A 744 22.19 -13.30 -15.08
C GLN A 744 21.68 -14.70 -14.72
N ALA A 745 22.56 -15.69 -14.60
CA ALA A 745 22.19 -17.04 -14.19
C ALA A 745 21.63 -17.07 -12.77
N LEU A 746 22.26 -16.35 -11.83
CA LEU A 746 21.78 -16.21 -10.45
C LEU A 746 20.41 -15.53 -10.39
N PHE A 747 20.24 -14.39 -11.08
CA PHE A 747 18.94 -13.70 -11.14
C PHE A 747 17.85 -14.54 -11.79
N THR A 748 18.19 -15.40 -12.75
CA THR A 748 17.25 -16.33 -13.38
C THR A 748 16.86 -17.46 -12.42
N ALA A 749 17.84 -18.14 -11.83
CA ALA A 749 17.63 -19.29 -10.96
C ALA A 749 16.88 -18.95 -9.67
N PHE A 750 17.13 -17.75 -9.11
CA PHE A 750 16.50 -17.28 -7.88
C PHE A 750 15.39 -16.24 -8.13
N SER A 751 14.83 -16.23 -9.34
CA SER A 751 13.70 -15.38 -9.73
C SER A 751 12.38 -15.86 -9.10
N PHE A 752 11.39 -14.97 -9.07
CA PHE A 752 10.04 -15.28 -8.61
C PHE A 752 9.43 -16.49 -9.33
N SER A 753 9.64 -16.66 -10.64
CA SER A 753 9.06 -17.77 -11.39
C SER A 753 9.68 -19.13 -11.03
N GLN A 754 10.96 -19.17 -10.64
CA GLN A 754 11.70 -20.39 -10.33
C GLN A 754 11.67 -20.81 -8.85
N ARG A 755 11.20 -19.92 -7.96
CA ARG A 755 11.25 -20.10 -6.51
C ARG A 755 9.87 -20.33 -5.90
N ASP A 756 9.71 -21.30 -5.03
CA ASP A 756 8.43 -21.58 -4.35
C ASP A 756 8.37 -21.05 -2.91
N PHE A 757 7.14 -20.92 -2.40
CA PHE A 757 6.93 -20.60 -0.99
C PHE A 757 7.60 -21.66 -0.09
N ALA A 758 8.17 -21.20 1.02
CA ALA A 758 8.91 -22.03 1.97
C ALA A 758 10.12 -22.79 1.37
N GLN A 759 10.57 -22.45 0.15
CA GLN A 759 11.77 -23.03 -0.42
C GLN A 759 13.01 -22.40 0.23
N PRO A 760 13.94 -23.18 0.80
CA PRO A 760 15.21 -22.65 1.29
C PRO A 760 16.16 -22.27 0.14
N VAL A 761 17.23 -21.54 0.45
CA VAL A 761 18.39 -21.36 -0.44
C VAL A 761 19.59 -22.02 0.20
N THR A 762 20.26 -22.92 -0.53
CA THR A 762 21.47 -23.57 -0.04
C THR A 762 22.73 -23.02 -0.71
N ALA A 763 23.85 -23.02 0.00
CA ALA A 763 25.15 -22.66 -0.58
C ALA A 763 25.51 -23.57 -1.78
N ALA A 764 25.18 -24.86 -1.70
CA ALA A 764 25.44 -25.82 -2.77
C ALA A 764 24.65 -25.51 -4.05
N GLU A 765 23.39 -25.10 -3.92
CA GLU A 765 22.54 -24.67 -5.03
C GLU A 765 23.14 -23.43 -5.72
N VAL A 766 23.53 -22.41 -4.95
CA VAL A 766 24.19 -21.20 -5.48
C VAL A 766 25.47 -21.55 -6.23
N ILE A 767 26.35 -22.34 -5.61
CA ILE A 767 27.61 -22.77 -6.22
C ILE A 767 27.35 -23.57 -7.50
N ALA A 768 26.40 -24.50 -7.49
CA ALA A 768 26.08 -25.33 -8.66
C ALA A 768 25.60 -24.48 -9.85
N VAL A 769 24.75 -23.48 -9.62
CA VAL A 769 24.30 -22.54 -10.66
C VAL A 769 25.50 -21.83 -11.28
N MET A 770 26.37 -21.25 -10.46
CA MET A 770 27.54 -20.50 -10.92
C MET A 770 28.58 -21.39 -11.62
N GLN A 771 28.85 -22.58 -11.07
CA GLN A 771 29.86 -23.52 -11.56
C GLN A 771 29.46 -24.16 -12.91
N SER A 772 28.17 -24.17 -13.26
CA SER A 772 27.68 -24.75 -14.52
C SER A 772 28.01 -23.92 -15.76
N LEU A 773 28.46 -22.67 -15.59
CA LEU A 773 28.69 -21.73 -16.68
C LEU A 773 30.04 -21.94 -17.35
N ALA A 774 30.06 -21.84 -18.69
CA ALA A 774 31.29 -21.90 -19.46
C ALA A 774 32.25 -20.77 -19.04
N GLY A 775 33.53 -21.12 -18.85
CA GLY A 775 34.57 -20.20 -18.41
C GLY A 775 34.74 -20.11 -16.89
N VAL A 776 33.82 -20.64 -16.08
CA VAL A 776 33.98 -20.74 -14.62
C VAL A 776 34.77 -22.01 -14.27
N ILE A 777 35.90 -21.85 -13.57
CA ILE A 777 36.77 -22.95 -13.14
C ILE A 777 36.44 -23.38 -11.71
N ALA A 778 36.28 -22.40 -10.80
CA ALA A 778 35.95 -22.66 -9.41
C ALA A 778 35.23 -21.46 -8.78
N ILE A 779 34.38 -21.73 -7.79
CA ILE A 779 33.68 -20.71 -6.99
C ILE A 779 34.06 -20.87 -5.51
N ASP A 780 34.37 -19.76 -4.87
CA ASP A 780 34.43 -19.65 -3.41
C ASP A 780 33.27 -18.76 -2.94
N LEU A 781 32.36 -19.32 -2.14
CA LEU A 781 31.20 -18.57 -1.65
C LEU A 781 31.54 -17.96 -0.29
N ASP A 782 32.02 -16.71 -0.32
CA ASP A 782 32.48 -15.97 0.86
C ASP A 782 31.35 -15.66 1.85
N GLN A 783 30.14 -15.37 1.35
CA GLN A 783 29.01 -15.00 2.19
C GLN A 783 27.67 -15.43 1.58
N LEU A 784 26.77 -15.90 2.45
CA LEU A 784 25.34 -16.08 2.17
C LEU A 784 24.52 -15.55 3.36
N ALA A 785 23.72 -14.52 3.14
CA ALA A 785 23.01 -13.83 4.22
C ALA A 785 21.64 -13.28 3.79
N TYR A 786 20.73 -13.10 4.76
CA TYR A 786 19.51 -12.37 4.50
C TYR A 786 19.82 -10.90 4.22
N ALA A 787 19.18 -10.35 3.19
CA ALA A 787 19.27 -8.95 2.83
C ALA A 787 18.11 -8.13 3.40
N SER A 788 16.90 -8.69 3.46
CA SER A 788 15.72 -8.06 4.04
C SER A 788 14.76 -9.09 4.67
N GLY A 789 13.85 -8.61 5.52
CA GLY A 789 12.77 -9.39 6.14
C GLY A 789 13.19 -10.29 7.31
N ARG A 790 14.44 -10.77 7.32
CA ARG A 790 15.05 -11.48 8.46
C ARG A 790 16.51 -11.02 8.63
N THR A 791 17.00 -11.04 9.87
CA THR A 791 18.42 -10.76 10.17
C THR A 791 19.20 -12.06 10.34
N GLY A 792 20.48 -12.05 9.98
CA GLY A 792 21.40 -13.18 10.14
C GLY A 792 22.06 -13.63 8.84
N ALA A 793 23.17 -14.35 8.98
CA ALA A 793 23.87 -15.03 7.91
C ALA A 793 23.99 -16.50 8.27
N HIS A 794 23.84 -17.37 7.27
CA HIS A 794 24.06 -18.80 7.45
C HIS A 794 24.99 -19.28 6.33
N PRO A 795 26.17 -19.84 6.68
CA PRO A 795 27.16 -20.20 5.68
C PRO A 795 26.70 -21.31 4.72
N THR A 796 25.65 -22.06 5.06
CA THR A 796 25.19 -23.22 4.27
C THR A 796 23.73 -23.16 3.83
N LEU A 797 22.84 -22.52 4.59
CA LEU A 797 21.40 -22.62 4.40
C LEU A 797 20.66 -21.37 4.90
N LEU A 798 19.92 -20.71 4.01
CA LEU A 798 18.90 -19.73 4.38
C LEU A 798 17.52 -20.37 4.29
N VAL A 799 16.77 -20.34 5.39
CA VAL A 799 15.45 -20.96 5.49
C VAL A 799 14.34 -19.98 5.11
N ALA A 800 13.34 -20.43 4.37
CA ALA A 800 12.04 -19.78 4.26
C ALA A 800 11.01 -20.67 4.96
N SER A 801 10.21 -20.11 5.88
CA SER A 801 9.23 -20.88 6.64
C SER A 801 7.92 -21.07 5.87
N PRO A 802 7.26 -22.23 6.00
CA PRO A 802 5.87 -22.40 5.55
C PRO A 802 4.91 -21.58 6.41
N ALA A 803 3.65 -21.51 5.95
CA ALA A 803 2.57 -20.99 6.77
C ALA A 803 2.56 -21.73 8.12
N ARG A 804 2.36 -21.00 9.20
CA ARG A 804 2.48 -21.56 10.56
C ARG A 804 1.54 -20.87 11.53
N GLN A 805 1.07 -21.61 12.52
CA GLN A 805 0.23 -21.06 13.57
C GLN A 805 1.09 -20.48 14.71
N ALA A 806 0.79 -19.25 15.10
CA ALA A 806 1.40 -18.57 16.25
C ALA A 806 0.29 -18.07 17.18
N GLY A 807 -0.01 -18.86 18.22
CA GLY A 807 -1.19 -18.63 19.07
C GLY A 807 -2.48 -18.77 18.27
N HIS A 808 -3.31 -17.71 18.26
CA HIS A 808 -4.57 -17.67 17.50
C HIS A 808 -4.40 -17.17 16.05
N ALA A 809 -3.26 -16.57 15.71
CA ALA A 809 -2.99 -16.06 14.37
C ALA A 809 -2.28 -17.10 13.51
N ILE A 810 -2.52 -17.06 12.20
CA ILE A 810 -1.76 -17.82 11.21
C ILE A 810 -0.80 -16.85 10.53
N ILE A 811 0.49 -17.14 10.62
CA ILE A 811 1.54 -16.42 9.91
C ILE A 811 1.68 -17.06 8.52
N PRO A 812 1.58 -16.29 7.42
CA PRO A 812 1.67 -16.82 6.06
C PRO A 812 3.07 -17.33 5.72
N ALA A 813 3.19 -18.08 4.63
CA ALA A 813 4.48 -18.60 4.17
C ALA A 813 5.41 -17.49 3.68
N GLU A 814 6.71 -17.75 3.78
CA GLU A 814 7.78 -16.84 3.35
C GLU A 814 8.24 -17.20 1.93
N LEU A 815 8.59 -16.19 1.14
CA LEU A 815 9.22 -16.36 -0.17
C LEU A 815 10.60 -15.71 -0.15
N LEU A 816 11.64 -16.51 -0.42
CA LEU A 816 13.02 -16.08 -0.39
C LEU A 816 13.59 -15.95 -1.81
N LEU A 817 13.90 -14.71 -2.20
CA LEU A 817 14.40 -14.32 -3.53
C LEU A 817 15.76 -13.63 -3.44
N LEU A 818 16.51 -13.60 -4.55
CA LEU A 818 17.77 -12.85 -4.62
C LEU A 818 17.48 -11.33 -4.65
N ASP A 819 18.19 -10.57 -3.81
CA ASP A 819 18.05 -9.12 -3.79
C ASP A 819 18.61 -8.49 -5.09
N PRO A 820 17.92 -7.53 -5.74
CA PRO A 820 18.40 -6.88 -6.96
C PRO A 820 19.80 -6.25 -6.85
N ALA A 821 20.21 -5.84 -5.65
CA ALA A 821 21.54 -5.30 -5.35
C ALA A 821 22.38 -6.27 -4.49
N GLY A 822 21.96 -7.54 -4.39
CA GLY A 822 22.51 -8.53 -3.45
C GLY A 822 23.63 -9.39 -3.99
N VAL A 823 24.18 -9.12 -5.17
CA VAL A 823 25.25 -9.94 -5.78
C VAL A 823 26.55 -9.14 -5.77
N GLU A 824 27.53 -9.62 -5.01
CA GLU A 824 28.91 -9.08 -5.00
C GLU A 824 29.87 -10.17 -5.51
N LEU A 825 30.52 -9.94 -6.65
CA LEU A 825 31.43 -10.89 -7.27
C LEU A 825 32.86 -10.35 -7.28
N VAL A 826 33.81 -11.18 -6.87
CA VAL A 826 35.25 -10.91 -6.99
C VAL A 826 35.82 -11.80 -8.08
N MET A 827 36.28 -11.21 -9.19
CA MET A 827 36.76 -11.95 -10.35
C MET A 827 38.26 -12.25 -10.26
N GLN A 828 38.65 -13.51 -10.40
CA GLN A 828 40.06 -13.96 -10.39
C GLN A 828 40.38 -14.78 -11.65
N ALA A 829 41.28 -14.27 -12.48
CA ALA A 829 41.74 -14.99 -13.67
C ALA A 829 42.65 -16.17 -13.28
N VAL A 830 42.45 -17.31 -13.93
CA VAL A 830 43.32 -18.49 -13.81
C VAL A 830 43.86 -18.83 -15.20
N GLU A 831 45.18 -18.87 -15.32
CA GLU A 831 45.84 -19.41 -16.50
C GLU A 831 45.74 -20.93 -16.48
N VAL A 832 44.90 -21.49 -17.35
CA VAL A 832 44.85 -22.94 -17.55
C VAL A 832 46.06 -23.34 -18.38
N VAL A 833 47.16 -23.71 -17.72
CA VAL A 833 48.28 -24.38 -18.38
C VAL A 833 47.75 -25.75 -18.82
N ALA A 834 47.65 -25.98 -20.12
CA ALA A 834 47.25 -27.28 -20.66
C ALA A 834 48.22 -28.36 -20.13
N PRO A 835 47.72 -29.54 -19.70
CA PRO A 835 48.60 -30.68 -19.41
C PRO A 835 49.35 -31.15 -20.66
#